data_AF-A0A8D8W3Q6-F1
#
_entry.id   AF-A0A8D8W3Q6-F1
#
_cell.length_a   1.000
_cell.length_b   1.000
_cell.length_c   1.000
_cell.angle_alpha   90.00
_cell.angle_beta   90.00
_cell.angle_gamma   90.00
#
_symmetry.space_group_name_H-M   'P 1'
#
loop_
_entity.id
_entity.type
_entity.pdbx_description
1 polymer ?
#
loop_
_entity_poly.entity_id
_entity_poly.type
_entity_poly.pdbx_seq_one_letter_code
_entity_poly.pdbx_strand_id
1 'polypeptide(L)'
;FNAHINVEYCNSVKSIKYICKYVNKGSDQAVFTISNQNDEIEIYQTGRYISSSEAVWRIFTFPIHQRHPAVIHLAVHLENGQRVYFSVDNVSERLLNPPPTTLTGFFELCKIDPFAQTLLYCDVPSYYTWNGKKFNARKQGVPVPGNPSVYKSDALGRVYTVHPNNTECYHLRMLLHKIPGPTSFLCLKTVDGQVYETYQAACKALGLLEDDDHWDVALTEATVSESPGLIRDLFVVMLSFCHVSDPLLLWNKHRDSMAEDILHRLRQQSDDINLDFDERMYNEALILIEDRLYLASSKKLSDYGLPSPNRDNIPLFDSEYLRETSYNTEEQLRFVQENELKLNSEQTAAFHQIIQSVEQDLGKVFYLNAAGGMGKSFLINLLLSKLRAQKKIAIAVASSGIAATLLNGGRTAHATFKLPLNLGVTETPVCSIKKNSTLAQILRNTSIIIWDECTMAHKAGMEALDRTLRDLRETNKLLGGITVVLSGDFRQTLPVIPKGTRADEVRASVKSSYIWKHVHMLTLTINMRVQLGGGKADADFAKQLLDVGDGKITNINNEIELTHSMGVLVDCLEDLINQVFPDLSSRDLTQDWLCERAILAPKNDTTSTLNENLLKRIPGEERVYESVDTTLKDDDAVNYPVEFLNTLNPPGMPPHRLVLKVGCPIMLLRNLNAPKLCNGTRLQVKSLRTNLIEATILTGCAKGQTVLIPRIPIIPSDYVFEFKRLQFPIKPCFAITINKAQGQTFKLVGVD
;
A
#
# COMPACT_ATOMS: atom_id res chain seq x y z
N PHE A 1 -2.77 -44.39 19.69
CA PHE A 1 -3.12 -43.45 20.77
C PHE A 1 -4.61 -43.58 21.05
N ASN A 2 -5.01 -44.23 22.15
CA ASN A 2 -6.40 -44.19 22.66
C ASN A 2 -6.55 -42.94 23.53
N ALA A 3 -6.61 -41.77 22.91
CA ALA A 3 -6.74 -40.49 23.59
C ALA A 3 -7.89 -39.68 23.00
N HIS A 4 -8.59 -38.94 23.85
CA HIS A 4 -9.57 -37.94 23.42
C HIS A 4 -8.81 -36.75 22.81
N ILE A 5 -8.97 -36.52 21.51
CA ILE A 5 -8.36 -35.40 20.80
C ILE A 5 -9.42 -34.31 20.65
N ASN A 6 -9.24 -33.19 21.34
CA ASN A 6 -10.09 -32.01 21.16
C ASN A 6 -9.42 -31.07 20.16
N VAL A 7 -10.12 -30.73 19.08
CA VAL A 7 -9.63 -29.82 18.03
C VAL A 7 -10.46 -28.54 18.07
N GLU A 8 -9.87 -27.46 18.55
CA GLU A 8 -10.52 -26.16 18.67
C GLU A 8 -9.96 -25.18 17.63
N TYR A 9 -10.84 -24.63 16.79
CA TYR A 9 -10.48 -23.60 15.81
C TYR A 9 -10.68 -22.20 16.41
N CYS A 10 -9.58 -21.48 16.62
CA CYS A 10 -9.60 -20.16 17.27
C CYS A 10 -9.46 -19.05 16.24
N ASN A 11 -10.40 -18.08 16.25
CA ASN A 11 -10.40 -16.95 15.32
C ASN A 11 -9.66 -15.69 15.85
N SER A 12 -9.00 -15.76 17.03
CA SER A 12 -8.23 -14.62 17.55
C SER A 12 -7.06 -15.03 18.45
N VAL A 13 -6.00 -14.21 18.47
CA VAL A 13 -4.86 -14.36 19.38
C VAL A 13 -5.30 -14.31 20.85
N LYS A 14 -6.30 -13.49 21.18
CA LYS A 14 -6.88 -13.42 22.54
C LYS A 14 -7.54 -14.74 22.92
N SER A 15 -8.28 -15.37 22.00
CA SER A 15 -8.88 -16.70 22.20
C SER A 15 -7.81 -17.77 22.41
N ILE A 16 -6.73 -17.75 21.61
CA ILE A 16 -5.59 -18.67 21.81
C ILE A 16 -4.96 -18.44 23.18
N LYS A 17 -4.68 -17.19 23.57
CA LYS A 17 -4.14 -16.87 24.91
C LYS A 17 -5.08 -17.34 26.01
N TYR A 18 -6.38 -17.16 25.85
CA TYR A 18 -7.40 -17.60 26.81
C TYR A 18 -7.43 -19.12 26.94
N ILE A 19 -7.50 -19.85 25.82
CA ILE A 19 -7.51 -21.32 25.82
C ILE A 19 -6.19 -21.86 26.36
N CYS A 20 -5.05 -21.34 25.93
CA CYS A 20 -3.77 -21.71 26.51
C CYS A 20 -3.70 -21.38 28.00
N LYS A 21 -4.24 -20.24 28.45
CA LYS A 21 -4.33 -19.91 29.88
C LYS A 21 -5.22 -20.91 30.61
N TYR A 22 -6.34 -21.32 30.02
CA TYR A 22 -7.31 -22.24 30.60
C TYR A 22 -6.77 -23.67 30.69
N VAL A 23 -6.16 -24.17 29.61
CA VAL A 23 -5.53 -25.50 29.54
C VAL A 23 -4.29 -25.60 30.43
N ASN A 24 -3.51 -24.52 30.53
CA ASN A 24 -2.37 -24.47 31.45
C ASN A 24 -2.74 -23.96 32.85
N LYS A 25 -4.01 -23.66 33.11
CA LYS A 25 -4.48 -23.41 34.46
C LYS A 25 -4.39 -24.75 35.18
N GLY A 26 -3.73 -24.76 36.34
CA GLY A 26 -3.61 -25.97 37.16
C GLY A 26 -4.99 -26.49 37.59
N SER A 27 -5.01 -27.62 38.29
CA SER A 27 -6.24 -28.13 38.89
C SER A 27 -6.76 -27.12 39.93
N ASP A 28 -7.83 -26.39 39.62
CA ASP A 28 -8.47 -25.48 40.58
C ASP A 28 -9.17 -26.32 41.66
N GLN A 29 -8.89 -26.04 42.94
CA GLN A 29 -9.72 -26.55 44.03
C GLN A 29 -11.04 -25.76 44.04
N ALA A 30 -12.18 -26.44 43.93
CA ALA A 30 -13.47 -25.80 44.19
C ALA A 30 -13.59 -25.55 45.70
N VAL A 31 -13.37 -24.32 46.14
CA VAL A 31 -13.55 -23.90 47.54
C VAL A 31 -14.90 -23.18 47.64
N PHE A 32 -15.85 -23.78 48.37
CA PHE A 32 -17.06 -23.10 48.82
C PHE A 32 -16.93 -22.86 50.32
N THR A 33 -16.85 -21.59 50.73
CA THR A 33 -16.84 -21.19 52.14
C THR A 33 -18.02 -20.26 52.39
N ILE A 34 -18.92 -20.64 53.29
CA ILE A 34 -19.97 -19.74 53.81
C ILE A 34 -19.35 -19.05 55.05
N SER A 35 -18.46 -18.09 54.85
CA SER A 35 -17.95 -17.26 55.94
C SER A 35 -17.48 -15.89 55.44
N ASN A 36 -17.66 -14.87 56.28
CA ASN A 36 -17.58 -13.44 55.93
C ASN A 36 -16.16 -12.85 56.12
N GLN A 37 -15.10 -13.63 55.88
CA GLN A 37 -13.71 -13.16 56.02
C GLN A 37 -12.94 -13.35 54.69
N ASN A 38 -12.57 -12.23 54.07
CA ASN A 38 -11.73 -12.19 52.86
C ASN A 38 -10.24 -12.23 53.27
N ASP A 39 -9.70 -13.42 53.54
CA ASP A 39 -8.24 -13.61 53.70
C ASP A 39 -7.61 -13.95 52.33
N GLU A 40 -7.01 -12.93 51.70
CA GLU A 40 -6.36 -13.07 50.38
C GLU A 40 -5.17 -14.05 50.39
N ILE A 41 -4.45 -14.17 51.51
CA ILE A 41 -3.26 -15.03 51.62
C ILE A 41 -3.69 -16.50 51.67
N GLU A 42 -4.71 -16.83 52.46
CA GLU A 42 -5.24 -18.18 52.54
C GLU A 42 -5.88 -18.61 51.20
N ILE A 43 -6.63 -17.71 50.55
CA ILE A 43 -7.20 -17.91 49.20
C ILE A 43 -6.08 -18.14 48.16
N TYR A 44 -4.99 -17.38 48.25
CA TYR A 44 -3.84 -17.55 47.35
C TYR A 44 -3.11 -18.89 47.57
N GLN A 45 -3.02 -19.36 48.81
CA GLN A 45 -2.41 -20.65 49.15
C GLN A 45 -3.30 -21.84 48.73
N THR A 46 -4.61 -21.77 48.98
CA THR A 46 -5.58 -22.80 48.56
C THR A 46 -5.76 -22.85 47.03
N GLY A 47 -5.68 -21.72 46.34
CA GLY A 47 -5.70 -21.65 44.87
C GLY A 47 -4.51 -22.30 44.16
N ARG A 48 -3.50 -22.79 44.88
CA ARG A 48 -2.31 -23.48 44.35
C ARG A 48 -2.29 -24.97 44.69
N TYR A 49 -3.45 -25.63 44.64
CA TYR A 49 -3.54 -27.08 44.79
C TYR A 49 -2.71 -27.82 43.73
N ILE A 50 -1.88 -28.78 44.18
CA ILE A 50 -1.13 -29.70 43.33
C ILE A 50 -1.62 -31.11 43.69
N SER A 51 -2.07 -31.89 42.70
CA SER A 51 -2.49 -33.26 42.95
C SER A 51 -1.33 -34.12 43.48
N SER A 52 -1.62 -35.16 44.27
CA SER A 52 -0.60 -36.10 44.76
C SER A 52 0.24 -36.70 43.62
N SER A 53 -0.40 -37.00 42.48
CA SER A 53 0.25 -37.46 41.25
C SER A 53 1.26 -36.45 40.71
N GLU A 54 0.87 -35.19 40.59
CA GLU A 54 1.73 -34.11 40.08
C GLU A 54 2.85 -33.78 41.07
N ALA A 55 2.60 -33.84 42.38
CA ALA A 55 3.62 -33.66 43.41
C ALA A 55 4.71 -34.73 43.33
N VAL A 56 4.33 -36.00 43.17
CA VAL A 56 5.28 -37.11 42.96
C VAL A 56 6.07 -36.92 41.67
N TRP A 57 5.41 -36.53 40.58
CA TRP A 57 6.05 -36.24 39.29
C TRP A 57 7.10 -35.12 39.39
N ARG A 58 6.77 -34.06 40.16
CA ARG A 58 7.67 -32.94 40.47
C ARG A 58 8.85 -33.36 41.34
N ILE A 59 8.63 -34.19 42.37
CA ILE A 59 9.69 -34.70 43.25
C ILE A 59 10.73 -35.50 42.45
N PHE A 60 10.28 -36.31 41.50
CA PHE A 60 11.16 -37.05 40.59
C PHE A 60 11.74 -36.21 39.45
N THR A 61 11.47 -34.89 39.44
CA THR A 61 11.97 -33.95 38.42
C THR A 61 11.56 -34.35 36.99
N PHE A 62 10.45 -35.07 36.84
CA PHE A 62 9.96 -35.46 35.52
C PHE A 62 9.36 -34.25 34.79
N PRO A 63 9.49 -34.19 33.45
CA PRO A 63 8.86 -33.14 32.66
C PRO A 63 7.33 -33.20 32.81
N ILE A 64 6.74 -32.10 33.27
CA ILE A 64 5.29 -31.96 33.44
C ILE A 64 4.64 -31.46 32.13
N HIS A 65 5.41 -30.73 31.34
CA HIS A 65 5.01 -30.24 30.03
C HIS A 65 6.23 -30.26 29.11
N GLN A 66 5.98 -30.52 27.84
CA GLN A 66 6.97 -30.34 26.78
C GLN A 66 6.43 -29.30 25.80
N ARG A 67 7.31 -28.41 25.34
CA ARG A 67 7.00 -27.42 24.30
C ARG A 67 8.01 -27.59 23.19
N HIS A 68 7.53 -27.75 21.97
CA HIS A 68 8.35 -27.78 20.78
C HIS A 68 7.80 -26.76 19.78
N PRO A 69 8.62 -25.81 19.29
CA PRO A 69 10.01 -25.58 19.69
C PRO A 69 10.15 -25.08 21.14
N ALA A 70 11.35 -25.21 21.72
CA ALA A 70 11.64 -24.67 23.04
C ALA A 70 11.69 -23.14 23.00
N VAL A 71 10.98 -22.46 23.91
CA VAL A 71 10.95 -20.99 23.98
C VAL A 71 11.69 -20.51 25.23
N ILE A 72 12.78 -19.78 25.05
CA ILE A 72 13.63 -19.25 26.12
C ILE A 72 13.29 -17.78 26.34
N HIS A 73 12.89 -17.43 27.57
CA HIS A 73 12.57 -16.05 27.92
C HIS A 73 13.86 -15.26 28.17
N LEU A 74 13.93 -14.09 27.55
CA LEU A 74 15.07 -13.19 27.61
C LEU A 74 14.69 -11.92 28.38
N ALA A 75 15.41 -11.65 29.47
CA ALA A 75 15.25 -10.48 30.32
C ALA A 75 15.50 -9.18 29.53
N VAL A 76 14.73 -8.15 29.87
CA VAL A 76 14.93 -6.77 29.40
C VAL A 76 14.75 -5.85 30.59
N HIS A 77 15.70 -4.95 30.78
CA HIS A 77 15.71 -3.95 31.84
C HIS A 77 16.74 -2.86 31.50
N LEU A 78 16.61 -1.69 32.13
CA LEU A 78 17.63 -0.64 32.08
C LEU A 78 18.88 -1.07 32.86
N GLU A 79 19.98 -0.32 32.68
CA GLU A 79 21.19 -0.51 33.47
C GLU A 79 20.87 -0.42 34.98
N ASN A 80 21.33 -1.41 35.75
CA ASN A 80 21.01 -1.59 37.17
C ASN A 80 19.52 -1.80 37.50
N GLY A 81 18.66 -1.96 36.50
CA GLY A 81 17.22 -2.21 36.65
C GLY A 81 16.82 -3.69 36.75
N GLN A 82 17.77 -4.62 36.91
CA GLN A 82 17.46 -6.05 37.02
C GLN A 82 16.59 -6.36 38.26
N ARG A 83 15.60 -7.24 38.08
CA ARG A 83 14.84 -7.78 39.22
C ARG A 83 15.71 -8.75 40.00
N VAL A 84 15.94 -8.45 41.28
CA VAL A 84 16.71 -9.30 42.20
C VAL A 84 15.81 -9.80 43.33
N TYR A 85 15.84 -11.10 43.59
CA TYR A 85 15.23 -11.69 44.77
C TYR A 85 16.26 -11.77 45.87
N PHE A 86 15.90 -11.33 47.07
CA PHE A 86 16.78 -11.28 48.24
C PHE A 86 16.03 -11.74 49.49
N SER A 87 16.80 -12.16 50.50
CA SER A 87 16.37 -12.32 51.89
C SER A 87 17.06 -11.25 52.73
N VAL A 88 16.64 -11.12 54.00
CA VAL A 88 17.27 -10.19 54.95
C VAL A 88 18.78 -10.43 55.03
N ASP A 89 19.21 -11.70 54.97
CA ASP A 89 20.61 -12.08 55.14
C ASP A 89 21.50 -11.79 53.92
N ASN A 90 20.93 -11.69 52.71
CA ASN A 90 21.71 -11.56 51.47
C ASN A 90 21.49 -10.24 50.73
N VAL A 91 20.67 -9.32 51.25
CA VAL A 91 20.34 -8.06 50.57
C VAL A 91 21.58 -7.22 50.24
N SER A 92 22.52 -7.09 51.18
CA SER A 92 23.76 -6.33 50.98
C SER A 92 24.64 -6.94 49.89
N GLU A 93 24.80 -8.27 49.89
CA GLU A 93 25.55 -8.99 48.85
C GLU A 93 24.88 -8.85 47.48
N ARG A 94 23.55 -8.96 47.43
CA ARG A 94 22.75 -8.87 46.19
C ARG A 94 22.75 -7.48 45.56
N LEU A 95 22.85 -6.42 46.38
CA LEU A 95 22.99 -5.05 45.90
C LEU A 95 24.37 -4.78 45.31
N LEU A 96 25.43 -5.33 45.93
CA LEU A 96 26.80 -5.18 45.45
C LEU A 96 27.09 -6.08 44.23
N ASN A 97 26.56 -7.30 44.22
CA ASN A 97 26.79 -8.32 43.20
C ASN A 97 25.45 -8.87 42.67
N PRO A 98 24.74 -8.09 41.84
CA PRO A 98 23.49 -8.56 41.26
C PRO A 98 23.74 -9.80 40.37
N PRO A 99 22.85 -10.81 40.42
CA PRO A 99 23.02 -12.01 39.61
C PRO A 99 22.93 -11.68 38.11
N PRO A 100 23.77 -12.30 37.26
CA PRO A 100 23.67 -12.11 35.81
C PRO A 100 22.28 -12.45 35.28
N THR A 101 21.74 -11.55 34.48
CA THR A 101 20.53 -11.79 33.69
C THR A 101 20.93 -12.34 32.33
N THR A 102 19.97 -12.85 31.56
CA THR A 102 20.24 -13.20 30.16
C THR A 102 20.67 -11.98 29.35
N LEU A 103 20.38 -10.74 29.76
CA LEU A 103 20.78 -9.55 29.00
C LEU A 103 22.23 -9.22 29.26
N THR A 104 22.63 -9.11 30.54
CA THR A 104 24.02 -8.86 30.91
C THR A 104 24.92 -10.03 30.50
N GLY A 105 24.42 -11.26 30.57
CA GLY A 105 25.13 -12.44 30.09
C GLY A 105 25.32 -12.47 28.57
N PHE A 106 24.41 -11.85 27.80
CA PHE A 106 24.60 -11.68 26.36
C PHE A 106 25.70 -10.64 26.07
N PHE A 107 25.71 -9.51 26.79
CA PHE A 107 26.79 -8.52 26.68
C PHE A 107 28.17 -9.12 26.95
N GLU A 108 28.30 -9.93 28.00
CA GLU A 108 29.55 -10.63 28.31
C GLU A 108 29.92 -11.65 27.23
N LEU A 109 28.94 -12.37 26.69
CA LEU A 109 29.17 -13.31 25.58
C LEU A 109 29.71 -12.57 24.34
N CYS A 110 29.13 -11.43 23.98
CA CYS A 110 29.56 -10.64 22.82
C CYS A 110 30.96 -10.06 23.00
N LYS A 111 31.46 -9.84 24.22
CA LYS A 111 32.85 -9.40 24.45
C LYS A 111 33.89 -10.47 24.09
N ILE A 112 33.52 -11.76 24.22
CA ILE A 112 34.47 -12.88 24.14
C ILE A 112 34.29 -13.76 22.91
N ASP A 113 33.09 -13.80 22.33
CA ASP A 113 32.75 -14.70 21.22
C ASP A 113 32.41 -13.90 19.95
N PRO A 114 33.29 -13.95 18.92
CA PRO A 114 33.05 -13.26 17.64
C PRO A 114 31.77 -13.71 16.93
N PHE A 115 31.34 -14.98 17.08
CA PHE A 115 30.09 -15.43 16.47
C PHE A 115 28.89 -14.78 17.16
N ALA A 116 28.91 -14.66 18.49
CA ALA A 116 27.84 -14.00 19.24
C ALA A 116 27.71 -12.51 18.90
N GLN A 117 28.79 -11.84 18.46
CA GLN A 117 28.73 -10.45 17.98
C GLN A 117 27.89 -10.29 16.71
N THR A 118 27.66 -11.38 15.96
CA THR A 118 26.83 -11.35 14.75
C THR A 118 25.34 -11.56 15.03
N LEU A 119 24.97 -11.93 16.27
CA LEU A 119 23.61 -12.31 16.61
C LEU A 119 22.81 -11.16 17.20
N LEU A 120 21.51 -11.11 16.88
CA LEU A 120 20.54 -10.33 17.65
C LEU A 120 20.22 -11.04 18.96
N TYR A 121 19.75 -10.28 19.95
CA TYR A 121 19.48 -10.82 21.28
C TYR A 121 18.45 -11.96 21.25
N CYS A 122 17.41 -11.84 20.43
CA CYS A 122 16.38 -12.86 20.25
C CYS A 122 16.88 -14.15 19.59
N ASP A 123 18.00 -14.11 18.86
CA ASP A 123 18.53 -15.26 18.12
C ASP A 123 19.47 -16.12 18.97
N VAL A 124 20.05 -15.54 20.04
CA VAL A 124 21.02 -16.19 20.93
C VAL A 124 20.56 -17.59 21.37
N PRO A 125 19.31 -17.82 21.80
CA PRO A 125 18.88 -19.15 22.25
C PRO A 125 18.90 -20.23 21.17
N SER A 126 18.89 -19.87 19.88
CA SER A 126 19.03 -20.83 18.78
C SER A 126 20.40 -21.49 18.79
N TYR A 127 21.43 -20.79 19.27
CA TYR A 127 22.85 -21.17 19.17
C TYR A 127 23.50 -21.44 20.54
N TYR A 128 22.98 -20.79 21.60
CA TYR A 128 23.52 -20.88 22.96
C TYR A 128 22.43 -21.33 23.94
N THR A 129 22.87 -21.98 25.02
CA THR A 129 22.02 -22.39 26.14
C THR A 129 22.37 -21.57 27.37
N TRP A 130 21.35 -21.07 28.05
CA TRP A 130 21.52 -20.37 29.32
C TRP A 130 21.62 -21.39 30.46
N ASN A 131 22.82 -21.63 30.98
CA ASN A 131 23.07 -22.54 32.10
C ASN A 131 24.14 -21.98 33.03
N GLY A 132 24.00 -22.18 34.34
CA GLY A 132 24.94 -21.63 35.33
C GLY A 132 25.04 -20.11 35.32
N LYS A 133 23.97 -19.41 34.90
CA LYS A 133 23.92 -17.95 34.71
C LYS A 133 24.90 -17.42 33.64
N LYS A 134 25.23 -18.24 32.64
CA LYS A 134 26.04 -17.88 31.48
C LYS A 134 25.47 -18.53 30.21
N PHE A 135 25.74 -17.93 29.06
CA PHE A 135 25.48 -18.57 27.77
C PHE A 135 26.62 -19.51 27.40
N ASN A 136 26.28 -20.73 27.03
CA ASN A 136 27.22 -21.75 26.57
C ASN A 136 26.80 -22.22 25.17
N ALA A 137 27.74 -22.36 24.26
CA ALA A 137 27.48 -22.84 22.90
C ALA A 137 26.76 -24.20 22.95
N ARG A 138 25.76 -24.36 22.08
CA ARG A 138 25.06 -25.64 21.92
C ARG A 138 26.02 -26.68 21.36
N LYS A 139 25.84 -27.92 21.82
CA LYS A 139 26.61 -29.09 21.36
C LYS A 139 25.80 -30.03 20.45
N GLN A 140 24.54 -29.67 20.17
CA GLN A 140 23.59 -30.46 19.40
C GLN A 140 22.79 -29.54 18.48
N GLY A 141 22.46 -30.04 17.28
CA GLY A 141 21.76 -29.29 16.24
C GLY A 141 22.47 -29.38 14.89
N VAL A 142 22.18 -28.44 14.00
CA VAL A 142 22.84 -28.31 12.70
C VAL A 142 24.11 -27.48 12.89
N PRO A 143 25.31 -27.97 12.51
CA PRO A 143 26.54 -27.19 12.62
C PRO A 143 26.44 -25.91 11.78
N VAL A 144 26.91 -24.79 12.32
CA VAL A 144 26.87 -23.50 11.64
C VAL A 144 28.00 -23.45 10.59
N PRO A 145 27.69 -23.17 9.30
CA PRO A 145 28.72 -23.00 8.28
C PRO A 145 29.74 -21.92 8.69
N GLY A 146 31.03 -22.25 8.63
CA GLY A 146 32.12 -21.35 9.02
C GLY A 146 32.42 -21.28 10.53
N ASN A 147 31.59 -21.89 11.39
CA ASN A 147 31.82 -21.95 12.84
C ASN A 147 31.56 -23.38 13.39
N PRO A 148 32.52 -24.32 13.22
CA PRO A 148 32.31 -25.75 13.50
C PRO A 148 32.00 -26.07 14.97
N SER A 149 32.35 -25.17 15.89
CA SER A 149 32.11 -25.29 17.33
C SER A 149 30.71 -24.85 17.77
N VAL A 150 29.89 -24.30 16.85
CA VAL A 150 28.56 -23.77 17.15
C VAL A 150 27.51 -24.56 16.38
N TYR A 151 26.45 -24.95 17.10
CA TYR A 151 25.32 -25.69 16.55
C TYR A 151 24.03 -24.88 16.67
N LYS A 152 23.23 -24.86 15.61
CA LYS A 152 21.92 -24.24 15.55
C LYS A 152 20.83 -25.26 15.88
N SER A 153 19.93 -24.89 16.79
CA SER A 153 18.71 -25.62 17.12
C SER A 153 17.46 -24.85 16.70
N ASP A 154 16.29 -25.45 16.92
CA ASP A 154 14.96 -24.87 16.74
C ASP A 154 14.51 -23.96 17.90
N ALA A 155 15.33 -23.80 18.94
CA ALA A 155 14.97 -23.01 20.11
C ALA A 155 14.79 -21.53 19.80
N LEU A 156 13.69 -20.94 20.28
CA LEU A 156 13.31 -19.56 20.04
C LEU A 156 13.61 -18.68 21.25
N GLY A 157 14.24 -17.53 21.03
CA GLY A 157 14.38 -16.50 22.06
C GLY A 157 13.19 -15.54 22.07
N ARG A 158 12.58 -15.37 23.24
CA ARG A 158 11.47 -14.44 23.45
C ARG A 158 11.88 -13.39 24.46
N VAL A 159 12.20 -12.19 24.01
CA VAL A 159 12.44 -11.06 24.93
C VAL A 159 11.11 -10.57 25.51
N TYR A 160 11.11 -10.23 26.80
CA TYR A 160 9.90 -9.78 27.48
C TYR A 160 9.30 -8.55 26.79
N THR A 161 7.97 -8.54 26.70
CA THR A 161 7.23 -7.38 26.21
C THR A 161 7.30 -6.26 27.23
N VAL A 162 7.57 -5.04 26.76
CA VAL A 162 7.59 -3.83 27.56
C VAL A 162 6.48 -2.92 27.04
N HIS A 163 5.69 -2.35 27.95
CA HIS A 163 4.62 -1.41 27.58
C HIS A 163 5.22 -0.05 27.17
N PRO A 164 4.71 0.66 26.15
CA PRO A 164 5.22 1.98 25.72
C PRO A 164 5.35 3.03 26.85
N ASN A 165 4.43 3.03 27.83
CA ASN A 165 4.52 3.86 29.05
C ASN A 165 5.82 3.67 29.86
N ASN A 166 6.53 2.54 29.72
CA ASN A 166 7.88 2.39 30.24
C ASN A 166 8.89 2.76 29.14
N THR A 167 8.93 4.06 28.83
CA THR A 167 9.48 4.64 27.60
C THR A 167 10.91 4.18 27.33
N GLU A 168 11.86 4.41 28.24
CA GLU A 168 13.27 4.07 27.98
C GLU A 168 13.50 2.57 27.86
N CYS A 169 12.82 1.75 28.67
CA CYS A 169 12.97 0.30 28.60
C CYS A 169 12.32 -0.28 27.32
N TYR A 170 11.26 0.37 26.81
CA TYR A 170 10.63 0.04 25.55
C TYR A 170 11.58 0.30 24.36
N HIS A 171 12.24 1.46 24.34
CA HIS A 171 13.23 1.78 23.30
C HIS A 171 14.49 0.90 23.39
N LEU A 172 14.98 0.60 24.59
CA LEU A 172 16.05 -0.38 24.79
C LEU A 172 15.67 -1.73 24.19
N ARG A 173 14.43 -2.19 24.39
CA ARG A 173 13.90 -3.43 23.80
C ARG A 173 13.93 -3.37 22.26
N MET A 174 13.56 -2.25 21.65
CA MET A 174 13.61 -2.09 20.20
C MET A 174 15.05 -2.21 19.68
N LEU A 175 16.01 -1.57 20.35
CA LEU A 175 17.44 -1.63 20.01
C LEU A 175 17.98 -3.06 20.10
N LEU A 176 17.54 -3.87 21.08
CA LEU A 176 17.95 -5.29 21.20
C LEU A 176 17.50 -6.17 20.03
N HIS A 177 16.49 -5.76 19.26
CA HIS A 177 16.06 -6.44 18.04
C HIS A 177 16.68 -5.84 16.77
N LYS A 178 17.55 -4.84 16.90
CA LYS A 178 18.16 -4.13 15.77
C LYS A 178 19.68 -4.14 15.79
N ILE A 179 20.29 -4.02 16.97
CA ILE A 179 21.74 -3.98 17.14
C ILE A 179 22.24 -5.42 17.39
N PRO A 180 23.01 -6.01 16.47
CA PRO A 180 23.66 -7.29 16.71
C PRO A 180 24.85 -7.11 17.65
N GLY A 181 25.07 -8.10 18.51
CA GLY A 181 26.29 -8.18 19.31
C GLY A 181 26.61 -7.05 20.30
N PRO A 182 25.66 -6.31 20.91
CA PRO A 182 25.98 -5.22 21.83
C PRO A 182 26.79 -5.74 23.02
N THR A 183 27.86 -5.03 23.39
CA THR A 183 28.76 -5.42 24.51
C THR A 183 28.44 -4.72 25.83
N SER A 184 27.51 -3.76 25.83
CA SER A 184 27.11 -3.00 27.01
C SER A 184 25.82 -2.21 26.77
N PHE A 185 25.25 -1.66 27.86
CA PHE A 185 24.15 -0.69 27.79
C PHE A 185 24.53 0.58 27.03
N LEU A 186 25.79 1.03 27.17
CA LEU A 186 26.31 2.19 26.46
C LEU A 186 26.39 1.94 24.96
N CYS A 187 26.81 0.74 24.55
CA CYS A 187 26.87 0.32 23.14
C CYS A 187 25.50 0.44 22.45
N LEU A 188 24.40 0.14 23.15
CA LEU A 188 23.05 0.30 22.60
C LEU A 188 22.69 1.77 22.35
N LYS A 189 23.30 2.72 23.07
CA LYS A 189 23.09 4.17 22.88
C LYS A 189 24.06 4.78 21.88
N THR A 190 24.96 4.00 21.29
CA THR A 190 25.93 4.49 20.32
C THR A 190 25.46 4.21 18.90
N VAL A 191 25.27 5.25 18.10
CA VAL A 191 24.88 5.17 16.68
C VAL A 191 25.88 5.98 15.88
N ASP A 192 26.48 5.39 14.84
CA ASP A 192 27.50 6.02 13.97
C ASP A 192 28.66 6.68 14.75
N GLY A 193 29.07 6.06 15.87
CA GLY A 193 30.15 6.56 16.73
C GLY A 193 29.74 7.67 17.70
N GLN A 194 28.50 8.16 17.64
CA GLN A 194 27.95 9.15 18.58
C GLN A 194 27.14 8.48 19.69
N VAL A 195 27.42 8.84 20.94
CA VAL A 195 26.65 8.38 22.11
C VAL A 195 25.47 9.31 22.34
N TYR A 196 24.27 8.76 22.41
CA TYR A 196 23.04 9.47 22.73
C TYR A 196 22.70 9.36 24.21
N GLU A 197 22.01 10.37 24.74
CA GLU A 197 21.66 10.45 26.16
C GLU A 197 20.67 9.33 26.55
N THR A 198 19.61 9.19 25.75
CA THR A 198 18.49 8.25 25.96
C THR A 198 18.44 7.16 24.89
N TYR A 199 17.82 6.02 25.22
CA TYR A 199 17.57 4.95 24.25
C TYR A 199 16.57 5.39 23.17
N GLN A 200 15.61 6.25 23.54
CA GLN A 200 14.70 6.87 22.58
C GLN A 200 15.46 7.70 21.53
N ALA A 201 16.44 8.51 21.94
CA ALA A 201 17.24 9.31 21.01
C ALA A 201 18.08 8.43 20.07
N ALA A 202 18.64 7.33 20.57
CA ALA A 202 19.32 6.34 19.73
C ALA A 202 18.36 5.66 18.72
N CYS A 203 17.14 5.33 19.13
CA CYS A 203 16.10 4.82 18.22
C CYS A 203 15.71 5.86 17.15
N LYS A 204 15.60 7.14 17.50
CA LYS A 204 15.35 8.24 16.56
C LYS A 204 16.49 8.37 15.54
N ALA A 205 17.74 8.35 16.00
CA ALA A 205 18.91 8.38 15.12
C ALA A 205 18.99 7.20 14.15
N LEU A 206 18.56 6.00 14.57
CA LEU A 206 18.44 4.81 13.72
C LEU A 206 17.19 4.80 12.82
N GLY A 207 16.35 5.83 12.87
CA GLY A 207 15.12 5.92 12.07
C GLY A 207 14.05 4.89 12.44
N LEU A 208 14.05 4.42 13.69
CA LEU A 208 13.10 3.41 14.20
C LEU A 208 11.80 4.03 14.73
N LEU A 209 11.74 5.35 14.86
CA LEU A 209 10.61 6.12 15.38
C LEU A 209 10.07 7.06 14.30
N GLU A 210 8.78 7.36 14.37
CA GLU A 210 8.17 8.42 13.59
C GLU A 210 8.54 9.77 14.20
N ASP A 211 8.91 10.72 13.33
CA ASP A 211 9.51 11.99 13.72
C ASP A 211 9.15 13.05 12.68
N ASP A 212 8.74 14.23 13.12
CA ASP A 212 8.37 15.33 12.21
C ASP A 212 9.58 15.87 11.43
N ASP A 213 10.81 15.67 11.96
CA ASP A 213 12.04 15.96 11.24
C ASP A 213 12.12 15.17 9.92
N HIS A 214 11.44 14.01 9.82
CA HIS A 214 11.38 13.23 8.58
C HIS A 214 10.82 14.04 7.41
N TRP A 215 9.80 14.86 7.66
CA TRP A 215 9.15 15.68 6.63
C TRP A 215 10.03 16.85 6.20
N ASP A 216 10.68 17.48 7.18
CA ASP A 216 11.63 18.56 6.95
C ASP A 216 12.85 18.08 6.16
N VAL A 217 13.42 16.93 6.52
CA VAL A 217 14.53 16.33 5.79
C VAL A 217 14.09 15.91 4.38
N ALA A 218 12.88 15.37 4.20
CA ALA A 218 12.38 15.04 2.87
C ALA A 218 12.20 16.27 1.96
N LEU A 219 11.72 17.41 2.50
CA LEU A 219 11.66 18.67 1.77
C LEU A 219 13.05 19.24 1.49
N THR A 220 13.96 19.16 2.46
CA THR A 220 15.37 19.57 2.29
C THR A 220 16.09 18.72 1.25
N GLU A 221 15.82 17.42 1.20
CA GLU A 221 16.25 16.58 0.09
C GLU A 221 15.63 17.13 -1.20
N ALA A 222 14.31 17.33 -1.24
CA ALA A 222 13.61 17.77 -2.45
C ALA A 222 14.15 19.06 -3.07
N THR A 223 14.63 20.03 -2.28
CA THR A 223 15.22 21.29 -2.79
C THR A 223 16.43 21.07 -3.69
N VAL A 224 17.15 19.96 -3.52
CA VAL A 224 18.28 19.55 -4.38
C VAL A 224 17.80 19.12 -5.79
N SER A 225 16.50 18.89 -5.99
CA SER A 225 15.91 18.22 -7.16
C SER A 225 15.27 19.19 -8.18
N GLU A 226 15.75 20.43 -8.21
CA GLU A 226 15.57 21.51 -9.21
C GLU A 226 14.17 22.08 -9.49
N SER A 227 13.05 21.42 -9.19
CA SER A 227 11.71 21.95 -9.55
C SER A 227 10.84 22.37 -8.37
N PRO A 228 10.59 23.68 -8.16
CA PRO A 228 9.64 24.21 -7.16
C PRO A 228 8.24 23.58 -7.26
N GLY A 229 7.80 23.29 -8.48
CA GLY A 229 6.52 22.62 -8.73
C GLY A 229 6.43 21.22 -8.11
N LEU A 230 7.52 20.45 -8.11
CA LEU A 230 7.60 19.13 -7.48
C LEU A 230 7.65 19.22 -5.95
N ILE A 231 8.30 20.25 -5.41
CA ILE A 231 8.34 20.51 -3.97
C ILE A 231 6.93 20.84 -3.47
N ARG A 232 6.16 21.65 -4.21
CA ARG A 232 4.74 21.91 -3.93
C ARG A 232 3.89 20.63 -3.98
N ASP A 233 4.11 19.76 -4.97
CA ASP A 233 3.41 18.46 -5.04
C ASP A 233 3.75 17.56 -3.84
N LEU A 234 5.02 17.50 -3.44
CA LEU A 234 5.47 16.77 -2.26
C LEU A 234 4.82 17.29 -0.98
N PHE A 235 4.75 18.62 -0.82
CA PHE A 235 4.10 19.24 0.33
C PHE A 235 2.61 18.92 0.40
N VAL A 236 1.90 18.93 -0.74
CA VAL A 236 0.49 18.52 -0.81
C VAL A 236 0.30 17.07 -0.39
N VAL A 237 1.20 16.16 -0.79
CA VAL A 237 1.18 14.76 -0.35
C VAL A 237 1.40 14.66 1.17
N MET A 238 2.36 15.41 1.72
CA MET A 238 2.60 15.44 3.18
C MET A 238 1.37 15.92 3.95
N LEU A 239 0.73 17.02 3.53
CA LEU A 239 -0.50 17.50 4.15
C LEU A 239 -1.63 16.47 4.06
N SER A 240 -1.77 15.82 2.90
CA SER A 240 -2.87 14.89 2.65
C SER A 240 -2.75 13.57 3.42
N PHE A 241 -1.53 13.09 3.69
CA PHE A 241 -1.31 11.74 4.19
C PHE A 241 -0.51 11.64 5.49
N CYS A 242 0.37 12.59 5.82
CA CYS A 242 1.42 12.37 6.81
C CYS A 242 1.11 12.87 8.24
N HIS A 243 -0.08 13.42 8.51
CA HIS A 243 -0.43 13.96 9.85
C HIS A 243 0.67 14.86 10.45
N VAL A 244 1.21 15.77 9.65
CA VAL A 244 2.28 16.70 10.05
C VAL A 244 1.84 17.50 11.28
N SER A 245 2.66 17.51 12.35
CA SER A 245 2.31 18.19 13.60
C SER A 245 2.22 19.71 13.47
N ASP A 246 3.19 20.33 12.77
CA ASP A 246 3.20 21.78 12.51
C ASP A 246 3.46 22.08 11.01
N PRO A 247 2.41 22.08 10.18
CA PRO A 247 2.51 22.42 8.76
C PRO A 247 3.03 23.85 8.50
N LEU A 248 2.75 24.79 9.41
CA LEU A 248 3.12 26.20 9.26
C LEU A 248 4.62 26.39 9.41
N LEU A 249 5.24 25.67 10.35
CA LEU A 249 6.69 25.66 10.50
C LEU A 249 7.39 25.13 9.23
N LEU A 250 6.91 24.02 8.67
CA LEU A 250 7.44 23.47 7.41
C LEU A 250 7.27 24.45 6.25
N TRP A 251 6.09 25.06 6.11
CA TRP A 251 5.84 26.07 5.10
C TRP A 251 6.83 27.24 5.23
N ASN A 252 6.94 27.83 6.41
CA ASN A 252 7.82 28.99 6.64
C ASN A 252 9.28 28.69 6.33
N LYS A 253 9.74 27.45 6.59
CA LYS A 253 11.11 27.02 6.32
C LYS A 253 11.39 26.79 4.83
N HIS A 254 10.41 26.31 4.07
CA HIS A 254 10.60 25.85 2.68
C HIS A 254 9.89 26.72 1.61
N ARG A 255 9.17 27.78 2.00
CA ARG A 255 8.38 28.64 1.10
C ARG A 255 9.19 29.27 -0.02
N ASP A 256 10.45 29.61 0.21
CA ASP A 256 11.33 30.22 -0.80
C ASP A 256 11.60 29.23 -1.93
N SER A 257 11.98 27.99 -1.59
CA SER A 257 12.16 26.90 -2.55
C SER A 257 10.85 26.54 -3.28
N MET A 258 9.70 26.72 -2.63
CA MET A 258 8.39 26.52 -3.27
C MET A 258 7.92 27.70 -4.12
N ALA A 259 8.55 28.87 -4.04
CA ALA A 259 8.16 30.07 -4.79
C ALA A 259 9.21 30.53 -5.81
N GLU A 260 10.35 29.85 -5.89
CA GLU A 260 11.48 30.23 -6.74
C GLU A 260 11.13 30.37 -8.22
N ASP A 261 10.24 29.53 -8.77
CA ASP A 261 9.77 29.62 -10.16
C ASP A 261 8.90 30.85 -10.41
N ILE A 262 8.14 31.28 -9.39
CA ILE A 262 7.32 32.50 -9.42
C ILE A 262 8.24 33.73 -9.41
N LEU A 263 9.24 33.75 -8.52
CA LEU A 263 10.25 34.80 -8.46
C LEU A 263 10.98 34.94 -9.79
N HIS A 264 11.46 33.82 -10.35
CA HIS A 264 12.15 33.82 -11.64
C HIS A 264 11.26 34.34 -12.78
N ARG A 265 9.99 33.92 -12.84
CA ARG A 265 9.02 34.42 -13.83
C ARG A 265 8.82 35.94 -13.70
N LEU A 266 8.67 36.45 -12.47
CA LEU A 266 8.46 37.88 -12.24
C LEU A 266 9.69 38.71 -12.59
N ARG A 267 10.91 38.24 -12.23
CA ARG A 267 12.17 38.88 -12.65
C ARG A 267 12.26 39.03 -14.17
N GLN A 268 11.88 37.99 -14.92
CA GLN A 268 11.84 38.05 -16.38
C GLN A 268 10.79 39.02 -16.94
N GLN A 269 9.65 39.18 -16.25
CA GLN A 269 8.58 40.07 -16.69
C GLN A 269 8.84 41.54 -16.35
N SER A 270 9.52 41.82 -15.23
CA SER A 270 9.81 43.18 -14.75
C SER A 270 11.20 43.69 -15.15
N ASP A 271 12.06 42.83 -15.71
CA ASP A 271 13.46 43.10 -16.02
C ASP A 271 14.28 43.61 -14.80
N ASP A 272 13.85 43.21 -13.59
CA ASP A 272 14.48 43.59 -12.32
C ASP A 272 15.18 42.37 -11.70
N ILE A 273 16.50 42.33 -11.82
CA ILE A 273 17.30 41.22 -11.30
C ILE A 273 17.45 41.24 -9.77
N ASN A 274 17.18 42.39 -9.13
CA ASN A 274 17.31 42.57 -7.69
C ASN A 274 15.99 42.33 -6.94
N LEU A 275 14.91 42.01 -7.65
CA LEU A 275 13.65 41.61 -7.05
C LEU A 275 13.88 40.41 -6.13
N ASP A 276 13.47 40.50 -4.88
CA ASP A 276 13.53 39.44 -3.88
C ASP A 276 12.12 38.91 -3.56
N PHE A 277 12.03 37.83 -2.78
CA PHE A 277 10.75 37.27 -2.37
C PHE A 277 9.87 38.28 -1.63
N ASP A 278 8.59 38.30 -1.97
CA ASP A 278 7.59 39.10 -1.28
C ASP A 278 6.31 38.28 -0.97
N GLU A 279 5.42 38.86 -0.16
CA GLU A 279 4.17 38.22 0.25
C GLU A 279 3.23 37.90 -0.94
N ARG A 280 3.37 38.58 -2.09
CA ARG A 280 2.54 38.29 -3.27
C ARG A 280 2.98 36.99 -3.92
N MET A 281 4.28 36.72 -3.98
CA MET A 281 4.83 35.46 -4.48
C MET A 281 4.46 34.28 -3.59
N TYR A 282 4.56 34.45 -2.27
CA TYR A 282 4.13 33.42 -1.32
C TYR A 282 2.63 33.16 -1.41
N ASN A 283 1.81 34.20 -1.58
CA ASN A 283 0.38 34.06 -1.80
C ASN A 283 0.07 33.25 -3.07
N GLU A 284 0.76 33.53 -4.18
CA GLU A 284 0.60 32.75 -5.41
C GLU A 284 1.00 31.27 -5.22
N ALA A 285 2.10 30.99 -4.52
CA ALA A 285 2.48 29.63 -4.18
C ALA A 285 1.42 28.92 -3.32
N LEU A 286 0.83 29.61 -2.33
CA LEU A 286 -0.27 29.08 -1.51
C LEU A 286 -1.52 28.78 -2.34
N ILE A 287 -1.87 29.62 -3.33
CA ILE A 287 -2.97 29.34 -4.28
C ILE A 287 -2.70 28.02 -5.02
N LEU A 288 -1.49 27.86 -5.58
CA LEU A 288 -1.10 26.66 -6.31
C LEU A 288 -1.13 25.40 -5.44
N ILE A 289 -0.74 25.50 -4.17
CA ILE A 289 -0.79 24.38 -3.21
C ILE A 289 -2.24 24.08 -2.85
N GLU A 290 -3.05 25.08 -2.52
CA GLU A 290 -4.43 24.89 -2.08
C GLU A 290 -5.30 24.26 -3.18
N ASP A 291 -5.13 24.68 -4.43
CA ASP A 291 -5.86 24.11 -5.56
C ASP A 291 -5.56 22.61 -5.71
N ARG A 292 -4.30 22.22 -5.58
CA ARG A 292 -3.87 20.80 -5.63
C ARG A 292 -4.36 20.02 -4.42
N LEU A 293 -4.26 20.59 -3.22
CA LEU A 293 -4.70 19.99 -1.96
C LEU A 293 -6.21 19.72 -1.95
N TYR A 294 -6.99 20.67 -2.45
CA TYR A 294 -8.44 20.54 -2.56
C TYR A 294 -8.81 19.43 -3.56
N LEU A 295 -8.10 19.33 -4.69
CA LEU A 295 -8.30 18.24 -5.66
C LEU A 295 -7.94 16.86 -5.08
N ALA A 296 -6.97 16.78 -4.18
CA ALA A 296 -6.51 15.54 -3.56
C ALA A 296 -7.41 15.09 -2.40
N SER A 297 -7.85 16.03 -1.56
CA SER A 297 -8.45 15.72 -0.24
C SER A 297 -9.78 16.43 0.06
N SER A 298 -10.25 17.33 -0.83
CA SER A 298 -11.38 18.25 -0.57
C SER A 298 -11.21 19.12 0.69
N LYS A 299 -9.98 19.34 1.14
CA LYS A 299 -9.62 20.21 2.27
C LYS A 299 -8.90 21.46 1.79
N LYS A 300 -8.95 22.51 2.60
CA LYS A 300 -8.29 23.81 2.38
C LYS A 300 -7.02 23.91 3.21
N LEU A 301 -6.19 24.91 2.92
CA LEU A 301 -4.98 25.17 3.72
C LEU A 301 -5.31 25.52 5.18
N SER A 302 -6.41 26.25 5.41
CA SER A 302 -6.90 26.59 6.74
C SER A 302 -7.20 25.38 7.62
N ASP A 303 -7.58 24.24 7.02
CA ASP A 303 -7.88 23.00 7.76
C ASP A 303 -6.62 22.37 8.38
N TYR A 304 -5.44 22.83 7.96
CA TYR A 304 -4.12 22.41 8.44
C TYR A 304 -3.39 23.52 9.21
N GLY A 305 -4.09 24.61 9.57
CA GLY A 305 -3.47 25.74 10.28
C GLY A 305 -2.56 26.64 9.42
N LEU A 306 -2.62 26.50 8.09
CA LEU A 306 -1.88 27.34 7.15
C LEU A 306 -2.66 28.60 6.76
N PRO A 307 -1.98 29.69 6.35
CA PRO A 307 -2.62 30.91 5.90
C PRO A 307 -3.52 30.64 4.68
N SER A 308 -4.72 31.22 4.69
CA SER A 308 -5.61 31.19 3.53
C SER A 308 -5.09 32.17 2.49
N PRO A 309 -4.90 31.74 1.23
CA PRO A 309 -4.44 32.64 0.19
C PRO A 309 -5.49 33.72 -0.10
N ASN A 310 -5.03 34.97 -0.27
CA ASN A 310 -5.85 36.04 -0.81
C ASN A 310 -6.06 35.81 -2.31
N ARG A 311 -7.32 35.65 -2.71
CA ARG A 311 -7.71 35.49 -4.11
C ARG A 311 -8.52 36.73 -4.46
N ASP A 312 -7.94 37.67 -5.21
CA ASP A 312 -8.56 38.95 -5.62
C ASP A 312 -9.70 38.75 -6.66
N ASN A 313 -10.70 37.89 -6.33
CA ASN A 313 -11.92 37.51 -7.07
C ASN A 313 -11.93 36.19 -7.88
N ILE A 314 -11.05 35.21 -7.60
CA ILE A 314 -11.22 33.84 -8.12
C ILE A 314 -11.57 32.91 -6.95
N PRO A 315 -12.84 32.54 -6.74
CA PRO A 315 -13.23 31.66 -5.65
C PRO A 315 -12.56 30.28 -5.80
N LEU A 316 -12.23 29.63 -4.68
CA LEU A 316 -11.77 28.23 -4.66
C LEU A 316 -12.74 27.28 -5.38
N PHE A 317 -14.02 27.65 -5.38
CA PHE A 317 -15.13 26.94 -6.01
C PHE A 317 -15.02 26.87 -7.53
N ASP A 318 -14.25 27.76 -8.16
CA ASP A 318 -14.07 27.76 -9.60
C ASP A 318 -13.03 26.73 -10.07
N SER A 319 -12.05 26.28 -9.28
CA SER A 319 -10.95 25.46 -9.83
C SER A 319 -11.40 24.10 -10.39
N GLU A 320 -12.31 23.39 -9.72
CA GLU A 320 -12.84 22.10 -10.20
C GLU A 320 -13.81 22.30 -11.38
N TYR A 321 -14.60 23.38 -11.35
CA TYR A 321 -15.50 23.74 -12.44
C TYR A 321 -14.73 24.20 -13.68
N LEU A 322 -13.72 25.06 -13.49
CA LEU A 322 -12.75 25.51 -14.49
C LEU A 322 -12.00 24.33 -15.06
N ARG A 323 -11.54 23.37 -14.25
CA ARG A 323 -10.90 22.16 -14.77
C ARG A 323 -11.80 21.43 -15.77
N GLU A 324 -13.08 21.26 -15.47
CA GLU A 324 -14.03 20.57 -16.36
C GLU A 324 -14.50 21.42 -17.55
N THR A 325 -14.24 22.73 -17.55
CA THR A 325 -14.71 23.69 -18.59
C THR A 325 -13.60 24.41 -19.36
N SER A 326 -12.35 24.34 -18.91
CA SER A 326 -11.18 25.07 -19.43
C SER A 326 -10.23 24.18 -20.22
N TYR A 327 -10.75 23.09 -20.79
CA TYR A 327 -10.03 22.32 -21.80
C TYR A 327 -9.71 23.22 -23.01
N ASN A 328 -8.49 23.09 -23.54
CA ASN A 328 -8.09 23.84 -24.74
C ASN A 328 -8.97 23.43 -25.92
N THR A 329 -9.93 24.30 -26.28
CA THR A 329 -10.94 24.01 -27.29
C THR A 329 -10.32 23.77 -28.68
N GLU A 330 -9.25 24.49 -29.01
CA GLU A 330 -8.55 24.34 -30.28
C GLU A 330 -7.83 23.00 -30.37
N GLU A 331 -7.15 22.59 -29.29
CA GLU A 331 -6.49 21.29 -29.22
C GLU A 331 -7.51 20.14 -29.33
N GLN A 332 -8.64 20.25 -28.61
CA GLN A 332 -9.71 19.25 -28.69
C GLN A 332 -10.30 19.18 -30.09
N LEU A 333 -10.55 20.32 -30.74
CA LEU A 333 -11.10 20.36 -32.09
C LEU A 333 -10.14 19.77 -33.12
N ARG A 334 -8.84 20.09 -33.00
CA ARG A 334 -7.79 19.52 -33.86
C ARG A 334 -7.75 18.00 -33.72
N PHE A 335 -7.73 17.50 -32.48
CA PHE A 335 -7.77 16.07 -32.20
C PHE A 335 -9.00 15.40 -32.83
N VAL A 336 -10.16 16.04 -32.75
CA VAL A 336 -11.40 15.53 -33.37
C VAL A 336 -11.27 15.46 -34.89
N GLN A 337 -10.86 16.55 -35.54
CA GLN A 337 -10.73 16.62 -37.00
C GLN A 337 -9.76 15.57 -37.55
N GLU A 338 -8.64 15.34 -36.86
CA GLU A 338 -7.63 14.37 -37.26
C GLU A 338 -8.07 12.91 -37.07
N ASN A 339 -8.96 12.63 -36.11
CA ASN A 339 -9.25 11.27 -35.66
C ASN A 339 -10.67 10.79 -35.95
N GLU A 340 -11.64 11.68 -36.16
CA GLU A 340 -13.01 11.33 -36.54
C GLU A 340 -13.05 10.59 -37.89
N LEU A 341 -12.19 10.98 -38.83
CA LEU A 341 -12.03 10.32 -40.14
C LEU A 341 -11.39 8.92 -40.07
N LYS A 342 -10.79 8.55 -38.93
CA LYS A 342 -10.13 7.25 -38.74
C LYS A 342 -11.05 6.19 -38.13
N LEU A 343 -12.30 6.55 -37.79
CA LEU A 343 -13.26 5.60 -37.24
C LEU A 343 -13.66 4.58 -38.31
N ASN A 344 -13.73 3.31 -37.91
CA ASN A 344 -14.36 2.29 -38.75
C ASN A 344 -15.89 2.43 -38.74
N SER A 345 -16.60 1.62 -39.53
CA SER A 345 -18.07 1.71 -39.65
C SER A 345 -18.81 1.46 -38.34
N GLU A 346 -18.38 0.50 -37.52
CA GLU A 346 -18.98 0.17 -36.22
C GLU A 346 -18.75 1.29 -35.20
N GLN A 347 -17.52 1.81 -35.14
CA GLN A 347 -17.15 2.93 -34.27
C GLN A 347 -17.88 4.22 -34.68
N THR A 348 -18.04 4.47 -35.98
CA THR A 348 -18.80 5.62 -36.52
C THR A 348 -20.27 5.53 -36.11
N ALA A 349 -20.88 4.36 -36.24
CA ALA A 349 -22.27 4.14 -35.82
C ALA A 349 -22.45 4.35 -34.31
N ALA A 350 -21.53 3.85 -33.49
CA ALA A 350 -21.54 4.06 -32.04
C ALA A 350 -21.34 5.54 -31.68
N PHE A 351 -20.37 6.20 -32.32
CA PHE A 351 -20.08 7.63 -32.13
C PHE A 351 -21.33 8.49 -32.38
N HIS A 352 -21.98 8.33 -33.54
CA HIS A 352 -23.17 9.11 -33.88
C HIS A 352 -24.35 8.85 -32.94
N GLN A 353 -24.61 7.60 -32.57
CA GLN A 353 -25.71 7.28 -31.63
C GLN A 353 -25.51 7.92 -30.26
N ILE A 354 -24.28 7.91 -29.75
CA ILE A 354 -23.95 8.51 -28.46
C ILE A 354 -24.05 10.04 -28.54
N ILE A 355 -23.46 10.66 -29.56
CA ILE A 355 -23.52 12.12 -29.75
C ILE A 355 -24.97 12.58 -29.91
N GLN A 356 -25.77 11.88 -30.71
CA GLN A 356 -27.19 12.19 -30.88
C GLN A 356 -27.96 12.14 -29.55
N SER A 357 -27.69 11.14 -28.70
CA SER A 357 -28.32 11.05 -27.36
C SER A 357 -27.97 12.25 -26.48
N VAL A 358 -26.72 12.73 -26.56
CA VAL A 358 -26.27 13.91 -25.82
C VAL A 358 -26.90 15.20 -26.37
N GLU A 359 -26.93 15.37 -27.69
CA GLU A 359 -27.47 16.58 -28.33
C GLU A 359 -28.98 16.71 -28.18
N GLN A 360 -29.70 15.59 -28.13
CA GLN A 360 -31.15 15.54 -27.97
C GLN A 360 -31.60 15.35 -26.50
N ASP A 361 -30.68 15.36 -25.53
CA ASP A 361 -30.94 15.13 -24.10
C ASP A 361 -31.80 13.89 -23.81
N LEU A 362 -31.55 12.80 -24.54
CA LEU A 362 -32.34 11.57 -24.42
C LEU A 362 -32.06 10.80 -23.13
N GLY A 363 -30.91 11.04 -22.50
CA GLY A 363 -30.50 10.40 -21.25
C GLY A 363 -30.35 8.87 -21.36
N LYS A 364 -29.90 8.37 -22.51
CA LYS A 364 -29.70 6.94 -22.73
C LYS A 364 -28.47 6.41 -21.99
N VAL A 365 -28.53 5.14 -21.60
CA VAL A 365 -27.39 4.40 -21.08
C VAL A 365 -26.89 3.45 -22.16
N PHE A 366 -25.65 3.58 -22.58
CA PHE A 366 -25.00 2.71 -23.55
C PHE A 366 -23.99 1.81 -22.87
N TYR A 367 -23.80 0.60 -23.39
CA TYR A 367 -22.65 -0.24 -23.07
C TYR A 367 -21.86 -0.55 -24.33
N LEU A 368 -20.61 -0.08 -24.35
CA LEU A 368 -19.65 -0.35 -25.41
C LEU A 368 -18.98 -1.70 -25.14
N ASN A 369 -19.50 -2.73 -25.79
CA ASN A 369 -19.00 -4.10 -25.76
C ASN A 369 -17.84 -4.24 -26.76
N ALA A 370 -16.61 -4.21 -26.26
CA ALA A 370 -15.42 -4.27 -27.09
C ALA A 370 -14.30 -4.99 -26.34
N ALA A 371 -13.73 -6.03 -26.95
CA ALA A 371 -12.56 -6.73 -26.43
C ALA A 371 -11.27 -5.92 -26.68
N GLY A 372 -10.16 -6.42 -26.15
CA GLY A 372 -8.83 -5.82 -26.35
C GLY A 372 -8.49 -5.63 -27.83
N GLY A 373 -8.07 -4.42 -28.20
CA GLY A 373 -7.64 -4.10 -29.57
C GLY A 373 -8.72 -3.58 -30.52
N MET A 374 -9.99 -3.54 -30.11
CA MET A 374 -11.12 -3.07 -30.95
C MET A 374 -11.32 -1.54 -30.96
N GLY A 375 -10.35 -0.77 -30.41
CA GLY A 375 -10.38 0.70 -30.44
C GLY A 375 -11.32 1.37 -29.42
N LYS A 376 -11.73 0.65 -28.36
CA LYS A 376 -12.57 1.17 -27.26
C LYS A 376 -12.08 2.51 -26.72
N SER A 377 -10.84 2.57 -26.24
CA SER A 377 -10.26 3.78 -25.65
C SER A 377 -10.07 4.92 -26.66
N PHE A 378 -9.88 4.60 -27.95
CA PHE A 378 -9.80 5.60 -29.03
C PHE A 378 -11.16 6.28 -29.23
N LEU A 379 -12.23 5.49 -29.37
CA LEU A 379 -13.59 6.00 -29.50
C LEU A 379 -14.02 6.83 -28.27
N ILE A 380 -13.71 6.37 -27.06
CA ILE A 380 -14.02 7.08 -25.82
C ILE A 380 -13.32 8.44 -25.77
N ASN A 381 -12.01 8.50 -26.04
CA ASN A 381 -11.27 9.76 -26.01
C ASN A 381 -11.77 10.73 -27.09
N LEU A 382 -12.15 10.22 -28.28
CA LEU A 382 -12.74 11.05 -29.33
C LEU A 382 -14.10 11.65 -28.91
N LEU A 383 -14.96 10.86 -28.25
CA LEU A 383 -16.24 11.36 -27.68
C LEU A 383 -16.00 12.48 -26.65
N LEU A 384 -15.05 12.28 -25.74
CA LEU A 384 -14.67 13.30 -24.76
C LEU A 384 -14.19 14.58 -25.45
N SER A 385 -13.29 14.47 -26.42
CA SER A 385 -12.76 15.62 -27.15
C SER A 385 -13.83 16.36 -27.95
N LYS A 386 -14.75 15.65 -28.62
CA LYS A 386 -15.87 16.26 -29.37
C LYS A 386 -16.74 17.15 -28.48
N LEU A 387 -17.13 16.65 -27.31
CA LEU A 387 -18.02 17.37 -26.41
C LEU A 387 -17.30 18.49 -25.66
N ARG A 388 -16.04 18.29 -25.28
CA ARG A 388 -15.21 19.33 -24.67
C ARG A 388 -14.89 20.47 -25.65
N ALA A 389 -14.72 20.18 -26.94
CA ALA A 389 -14.61 21.19 -27.99
C ALA A 389 -15.89 22.04 -28.13
N GLN A 390 -17.05 21.51 -27.71
CA GLN A 390 -18.33 22.25 -27.63
C GLN A 390 -18.52 22.94 -26.27
N LYS A 391 -17.50 22.99 -25.40
CA LYS A 391 -17.56 23.49 -24.01
C LYS A 391 -18.59 22.80 -23.13
N LYS A 392 -18.99 21.56 -23.47
CA LYS A 392 -19.86 20.73 -22.61
C LYS A 392 -19.02 20.02 -21.56
N ILE A 393 -19.61 19.80 -20.38
CA ILE A 393 -18.98 19.03 -19.31
C ILE A 393 -19.12 17.53 -19.64
N ALA A 394 -17.98 16.90 -19.90
CA ALA A 394 -17.86 15.47 -20.22
C ALA A 394 -16.96 14.78 -19.20
N ILE A 395 -17.59 14.08 -18.25
CA ILE A 395 -16.90 13.43 -17.14
C ILE A 395 -16.37 12.07 -17.60
N ALA A 396 -15.06 11.86 -17.43
CA ALA A 396 -14.39 10.60 -17.70
C ALA A 396 -13.99 9.91 -16.39
N VAL A 397 -14.53 8.72 -16.15
CA VAL A 397 -14.15 7.90 -15.00
C VAL A 397 -13.77 6.48 -15.41
N ALA A 398 -12.99 5.83 -14.57
CA ALA A 398 -12.74 4.40 -14.66
C ALA A 398 -12.85 3.71 -13.29
N SER A 399 -13.03 2.40 -13.29
CA SER A 399 -13.10 1.61 -12.05
C SER A 399 -11.75 1.46 -11.35
N SER A 400 -10.64 1.52 -12.10
CA SER A 400 -9.27 1.44 -11.57
C SER A 400 -8.47 2.72 -11.87
N GLY A 401 -7.47 3.00 -11.03
CA GLY A 401 -6.59 4.17 -11.22
C GLY A 401 -5.81 4.12 -12.53
N ILE A 402 -5.29 2.94 -12.89
CA ILE A 402 -4.56 2.72 -14.15
C ILE A 402 -5.46 3.02 -15.35
N ALA A 403 -6.67 2.46 -15.39
CA ALA A 403 -7.60 2.68 -16.50
C ALA A 403 -7.98 4.16 -16.63
N ALA A 404 -8.10 4.88 -15.51
CA ALA A 404 -8.37 6.32 -15.52
C ALA A 404 -7.25 7.12 -16.21
N THR A 405 -5.99 6.68 -16.12
CA THR A 405 -4.86 7.37 -16.78
C THR A 405 -4.88 7.30 -18.31
N LEU A 406 -5.68 6.39 -18.89
CA LEU A 406 -5.86 6.24 -20.33
C LEU A 406 -6.95 7.16 -20.90
N LEU A 407 -7.75 7.78 -20.03
CA LEU A 407 -8.81 8.69 -20.42
C LEU A 407 -8.31 10.13 -20.26
N ASN A 408 -8.53 10.98 -21.26
CA ASN A 408 -8.19 12.39 -21.16
C ASN A 408 -9.00 13.02 -20.01
N GLY A 409 -8.31 13.55 -19.00
CA GLY A 409 -8.94 14.08 -17.77
C GLY A 409 -9.52 13.03 -16.84
N GLY A 410 -9.27 11.74 -17.08
CA GLY A 410 -9.86 10.63 -16.34
C GLY A 410 -9.56 10.63 -14.85
N ARG A 411 -10.50 10.10 -14.05
CA ARG A 411 -10.34 9.88 -12.61
C ARG A 411 -10.98 8.55 -12.20
N THR A 412 -10.74 8.07 -10.98
CA THR A 412 -11.48 6.89 -10.51
C THR A 412 -12.92 7.26 -10.18
N ALA A 413 -13.88 6.39 -10.53
CA ALA A 413 -15.29 6.62 -10.24
C ALA A 413 -15.54 6.83 -8.73
N HIS A 414 -14.80 6.11 -7.88
CA HIS A 414 -14.86 6.26 -6.42
C HIS A 414 -14.52 7.68 -5.97
N ALA A 415 -13.41 8.26 -6.46
CA ALA A 415 -12.99 9.60 -6.08
C ALA A 415 -13.93 10.67 -6.66
N THR A 416 -14.27 10.56 -7.95
CA THR A 416 -15.10 11.55 -8.65
C THR A 416 -16.51 11.64 -8.07
N PHE A 417 -17.13 10.50 -7.78
CA PHE A 417 -18.52 10.47 -7.30
C PHE A 417 -18.63 10.33 -5.79
N LYS A 418 -17.52 10.30 -5.04
CA LYS A 418 -17.53 10.07 -3.58
C LYS A 418 -18.38 8.85 -3.21
N LEU A 419 -18.15 7.75 -3.94
CA LEU A 419 -18.87 6.49 -3.73
C LEU A 419 -18.63 5.99 -2.30
N PRO A 420 -19.65 5.44 -1.62
CA PRO A 420 -19.48 4.89 -0.29
C PRO A 420 -18.54 3.68 -0.32
N LEU A 421 -17.70 3.52 0.71
CA LEU A 421 -16.72 2.42 0.78
C LEU A 421 -17.36 1.06 1.06
N ASN A 422 -18.46 1.03 1.82
CA ASN A 422 -19.14 -0.20 2.25
C ASN A 422 -20.36 -0.54 1.38
N LEU A 423 -20.12 -0.76 0.08
CA LEU A 423 -21.16 -1.04 -0.92
C LEU A 423 -21.91 -2.36 -0.72
N GLY A 424 -21.35 -3.30 0.04
CA GLY A 424 -21.95 -4.61 0.30
C GLY A 424 -22.89 -4.68 1.52
N VAL A 425 -22.90 -3.64 2.37
CA VAL A 425 -23.64 -3.65 3.65
C VAL A 425 -24.86 -2.73 3.60
N THR A 426 -24.79 -1.64 2.84
CA THR A 426 -25.86 -0.64 2.77
C THR A 426 -26.87 -1.04 1.71
N GLU A 427 -28.16 -1.17 2.05
CA GLU A 427 -29.21 -1.55 1.08
C GLU A 427 -29.46 -0.45 0.03
N THR A 428 -29.45 0.82 0.44
CA THR A 428 -29.70 1.98 -0.44
C THR A 428 -28.57 3.00 -0.34
N PRO A 429 -27.37 2.68 -0.84
CA PRO A 429 -26.24 3.60 -0.80
C PRO A 429 -26.53 4.84 -1.66
N VAL A 430 -26.00 5.98 -1.22
CA VAL A 430 -25.95 7.25 -1.95
C VAL A 430 -24.53 7.80 -1.93
N CYS A 431 -24.20 8.64 -2.91
CA CYS A 431 -22.90 9.29 -2.97
C CYS A 431 -22.78 10.38 -1.90
N SER A 432 -21.59 10.55 -1.32
CA SER A 432 -21.35 11.56 -0.28
C SER A 432 -21.14 12.96 -0.88
N ILE A 433 -22.15 13.47 -1.61
CA ILE A 433 -22.11 14.75 -2.33
C ILE A 433 -23.18 15.69 -1.76
N LYS A 434 -22.78 16.86 -1.26
CA LYS A 434 -23.70 17.90 -0.76
C LYS A 434 -24.34 18.65 -1.93
N LYS A 435 -25.65 18.95 -1.87
CA LYS A 435 -26.41 19.64 -2.94
C LYS A 435 -25.84 20.99 -3.36
N ASN A 436 -25.18 21.70 -2.44
CA ASN A 436 -24.58 23.02 -2.64
C ASN A 436 -23.07 22.97 -2.95
N SER A 437 -22.50 21.80 -3.18
CA SER A 437 -21.08 21.66 -3.52
C SER A 437 -20.81 21.97 -5.00
N THR A 438 -19.58 22.38 -5.34
CA THR A 438 -19.13 22.55 -6.75
C THR A 438 -19.34 21.27 -7.55
N LEU A 439 -19.00 20.12 -7.00
CA LEU A 439 -19.23 18.82 -7.65
C LEU A 439 -20.71 18.60 -7.99
N ALA A 440 -21.64 19.00 -7.11
CA ALA A 440 -23.06 18.93 -7.43
C ALA A 440 -23.46 19.84 -8.60
N GLN A 441 -22.87 21.03 -8.70
CA GLN A 441 -23.07 21.93 -9.84
C GLN A 441 -22.50 21.35 -11.15
N ILE A 442 -21.29 20.77 -11.10
CA ILE A 442 -20.68 20.07 -12.24
C ILE A 442 -21.60 18.94 -12.70
N LEU A 443 -22.07 18.10 -11.77
CA LEU A 443 -22.96 16.97 -12.10
C LEU A 443 -24.32 17.42 -12.66
N ARG A 444 -24.88 18.55 -12.21
CA ARG A 444 -26.09 19.12 -12.81
C ARG A 444 -25.90 19.57 -14.26
N ASN A 445 -24.73 20.11 -14.57
CA ASN A 445 -24.38 20.64 -15.88
C ASN A 445 -23.70 19.59 -16.79
N THR A 446 -23.51 18.37 -16.31
CA THR A 446 -22.85 17.29 -17.04
C THR A 446 -23.73 16.78 -18.17
N SER A 447 -23.16 16.74 -19.38
CA SER A 447 -23.86 16.25 -20.58
C SER A 447 -23.65 14.75 -20.81
N ILE A 448 -22.48 14.23 -20.43
CA ILE A 448 -22.14 12.81 -20.57
C ILE A 448 -21.28 12.34 -19.39
N ILE A 449 -21.50 11.10 -18.97
CA ILE A 449 -20.57 10.35 -18.10
C ILE A 449 -20.06 9.15 -18.86
N ILE A 450 -18.75 9.02 -19.01
CA ILE A 450 -18.12 7.81 -19.53
C ILE A 450 -17.46 7.06 -18.38
N TRP A 451 -17.82 5.79 -18.22
CA TRP A 451 -17.29 4.91 -17.19
C TRP A 451 -16.61 3.68 -17.81
N ASP A 452 -15.27 3.73 -17.89
CA ASP A 452 -14.46 2.61 -18.40
C ASP A 452 -14.12 1.56 -17.35
N GLU A 453 -13.90 0.33 -17.82
CA GLU A 453 -13.71 -0.87 -17.00
C GLU A 453 -14.85 -1.05 -15.96
N CYS A 454 -16.09 -0.76 -16.34
CA CYS A 454 -17.26 -0.86 -15.46
C CYS A 454 -17.54 -2.31 -15.00
N THR A 455 -16.95 -3.31 -15.65
CA THR A 455 -17.07 -4.73 -15.32
C THR A 455 -16.48 -5.06 -13.95
N MET A 456 -15.47 -4.31 -13.50
CA MET A 456 -14.88 -4.41 -12.16
C MET A 456 -15.68 -3.65 -11.09
N ALA A 457 -16.66 -2.83 -11.48
CA ALA A 457 -17.41 -1.99 -10.55
C ALA A 457 -18.50 -2.79 -9.83
N HIS A 458 -18.65 -2.56 -8.53
CA HIS A 458 -19.78 -3.07 -7.77
C HIS A 458 -21.06 -2.32 -8.16
N LYS A 459 -22.13 -3.05 -8.49
CA LYS A 459 -23.41 -2.47 -8.96
C LYS A 459 -23.97 -1.39 -8.06
N ALA A 460 -23.83 -1.58 -6.74
CA ALA A 460 -24.37 -0.68 -5.74
C ALA A 460 -23.75 0.73 -5.85
N GLY A 461 -22.52 0.86 -6.37
CA GLY A 461 -21.90 2.15 -6.64
C GLY A 461 -22.59 2.89 -7.79
N MET A 462 -22.97 2.17 -8.85
CA MET A 462 -23.71 2.73 -9.98
C MET A 462 -25.15 3.11 -9.58
N GLU A 463 -25.78 2.29 -8.74
CA GLU A 463 -27.11 2.58 -8.19
C GLU A 463 -27.09 3.77 -7.22
N ALA A 464 -26.03 3.92 -6.43
CA ALA A 464 -25.81 5.09 -5.60
C ALA A 464 -25.67 6.37 -6.43
N LEU A 465 -24.96 6.29 -7.56
CA LEU A 465 -24.84 7.39 -8.50
C LEU A 465 -26.20 7.76 -9.11
N ASP A 466 -26.99 6.78 -9.56
CA ASP A 466 -28.35 7.01 -10.09
C ASP A 466 -29.24 7.76 -9.07
N ARG A 467 -29.34 7.27 -7.84
CA ARG A 467 -30.12 7.93 -6.78
C ARG A 467 -29.66 9.36 -6.54
N THR A 468 -28.33 9.56 -6.47
CA THR A 468 -27.76 10.90 -6.24
C THR A 468 -28.04 11.84 -7.41
N LEU A 469 -27.90 11.40 -8.66
CA LEU A 469 -28.14 12.23 -9.84
C LEU A 469 -29.62 12.61 -9.99
N ARG A 470 -30.54 11.71 -9.64
CA ARG A 470 -31.98 12.01 -9.58
C ARG A 470 -32.30 13.11 -8.58
N ASP A 471 -31.69 13.04 -7.39
CA ASP A 471 -31.85 14.05 -6.34
C ASP A 471 -31.19 15.39 -6.70
N LEU A 472 -30.00 15.36 -7.32
CA LEU A 472 -29.29 16.59 -7.73
C LEU A 472 -29.95 17.33 -8.89
N ARG A 473 -30.50 16.59 -9.87
CA ARG A 473 -31.18 17.15 -11.06
C ARG A 473 -32.70 17.21 -10.92
N GLU A 474 -33.24 16.86 -9.75
CA GLU A 474 -34.67 16.91 -9.43
C GLU A 474 -35.54 16.21 -10.48
N THR A 475 -35.14 14.99 -10.88
CA THR A 475 -35.80 14.22 -11.94
C THR A 475 -35.87 12.74 -11.60
N ASN A 476 -36.92 12.07 -12.07
CA ASN A 476 -37.08 10.62 -11.94
C ASN A 476 -36.43 9.83 -13.09
N LYS A 477 -35.83 10.51 -14.07
CA LYS A 477 -35.10 9.87 -15.17
C LYS A 477 -33.88 9.09 -14.63
N LEU A 478 -33.60 7.93 -15.22
CA LEU A 478 -32.42 7.12 -14.92
C LEU A 478 -31.15 7.96 -15.03
N LEU A 479 -30.26 7.85 -14.04
CA LEU A 479 -29.00 8.60 -13.90
C LEU A 479 -29.20 10.11 -14.03
N GLY A 480 -30.30 10.61 -13.50
CA GLY A 480 -30.68 12.03 -13.59
C GLY A 480 -30.93 12.50 -15.03
N GLY A 481 -31.14 11.59 -15.99
CA GLY A 481 -31.27 11.92 -17.41
C GLY A 481 -29.95 12.24 -18.12
N ILE A 482 -28.79 11.97 -17.51
CA ILE A 482 -27.49 12.15 -18.17
C ILE A 482 -27.27 10.99 -19.15
N THR A 483 -26.73 11.26 -20.34
CA THR A 483 -26.29 10.17 -21.22
C THR A 483 -25.06 9.49 -20.61
N VAL A 484 -25.12 8.18 -20.40
CA VAL A 484 -24.03 7.43 -19.76
C VAL A 484 -23.49 6.38 -20.71
N VAL A 485 -22.17 6.32 -20.88
CA VAL A 485 -21.48 5.31 -21.68
C VAL A 485 -20.65 4.44 -20.73
N LEU A 486 -21.09 3.21 -20.56
CA LEU A 486 -20.38 2.17 -19.83
C LEU A 486 -19.47 1.43 -20.82
N SER A 487 -18.29 1.03 -20.39
CA SER A 487 -17.41 0.22 -21.23
C SER A 487 -16.59 -0.77 -20.42
N GLY A 488 -16.13 -1.83 -21.06
CA GLY A 488 -15.42 -2.94 -20.43
C GLY A 488 -15.62 -4.24 -21.20
N ASP A 489 -14.98 -5.31 -20.72
CA ASP A 489 -15.15 -6.65 -21.27
C ASP A 489 -15.47 -7.63 -20.13
N PHE A 490 -16.64 -8.28 -20.21
CA PHE A 490 -17.09 -9.23 -19.18
C PHE A 490 -16.33 -10.56 -19.21
N ARG A 491 -15.46 -10.76 -20.20
CA ARG A 491 -14.49 -11.86 -20.21
C ARG A 491 -13.29 -11.60 -19.29
N GLN A 492 -13.15 -10.36 -18.80
CA GLN A 492 -12.11 -9.97 -17.85
C GLN A 492 -12.60 -10.14 -16.41
N THR A 493 -11.88 -9.56 -15.45
CA THR A 493 -12.16 -9.72 -14.03
C THR A 493 -13.47 -9.03 -13.62
N LEU A 494 -14.23 -9.70 -12.75
CA LEU A 494 -15.44 -9.19 -12.10
C LEU A 494 -15.08 -8.43 -10.82
N PRO A 495 -16.06 -7.78 -10.14
CA PRO A 495 -15.79 -7.09 -8.89
C PRO A 495 -15.24 -8.08 -7.84
N VAL A 496 -14.13 -7.70 -7.20
CA VAL A 496 -13.53 -8.53 -6.13
C VAL A 496 -14.40 -8.44 -4.89
N ILE A 497 -14.95 -9.57 -4.45
CA ILE A 497 -15.72 -9.69 -3.20
C ILE A 497 -14.88 -10.45 -2.17
N PRO A 498 -14.29 -9.77 -1.17
CA PRO A 498 -13.47 -10.43 -0.16
C PRO A 498 -14.26 -11.52 0.56
N LYS A 499 -13.72 -12.76 0.58
CA LYS A 499 -14.37 -13.94 1.17
C LYS A 499 -15.73 -14.29 0.56
N GLY A 500 -16.04 -13.76 -0.63
CA GLY A 500 -17.27 -14.03 -1.35
C GLY A 500 -17.22 -15.33 -2.16
N THR A 501 -18.39 -15.85 -2.49
CA THR A 501 -18.55 -16.95 -3.46
C THR A 501 -18.67 -16.39 -4.89
N ARG A 502 -18.53 -17.26 -5.90
CA ARG A 502 -18.82 -16.90 -7.31
C ARG A 502 -20.23 -16.29 -7.48
N ALA A 503 -21.21 -16.76 -6.71
CA ALA A 503 -22.56 -16.22 -6.76
C ALA A 503 -22.62 -14.78 -6.24
N ASP A 504 -21.81 -14.44 -5.24
CA ASP A 504 -21.71 -13.09 -4.69
C ASP A 504 -21.06 -12.13 -5.69
N GLU A 505 -20.01 -12.57 -6.40
CA GLU A 505 -19.37 -11.79 -7.47
C GLU A 505 -20.36 -11.48 -8.61
N VAL A 506 -21.12 -12.48 -9.07
CA VAL A 506 -22.15 -12.30 -10.11
C VAL A 506 -23.25 -11.36 -9.61
N ARG A 507 -23.68 -11.49 -8.35
CA ARG A 507 -24.69 -10.61 -7.74
C ARG A 507 -24.19 -9.17 -7.61
N ALA A 508 -22.90 -8.98 -7.36
CA ALA A 508 -22.24 -7.69 -7.27
C ALA A 508 -21.98 -7.03 -8.64
N SER A 509 -21.91 -7.83 -9.72
CA SER A 509 -21.70 -7.33 -11.08
C SER A 509 -22.78 -6.31 -11.50
N VAL A 510 -22.37 -5.32 -12.30
CA VAL A 510 -23.28 -4.31 -12.87
C VAL A 510 -24.42 -4.92 -13.70
N LYS A 511 -24.24 -6.12 -14.28
CA LYS A 511 -25.32 -6.86 -14.97
C LYS A 511 -26.51 -7.19 -14.06
N SER A 512 -26.25 -7.32 -12.77
CA SER A 512 -27.26 -7.62 -11.74
C SER A 512 -27.95 -6.37 -11.19
N SER A 513 -27.70 -5.19 -11.78
CA SER A 513 -28.35 -3.93 -11.41
C SER A 513 -29.70 -3.76 -12.12
N TYR A 514 -30.62 -3.01 -11.51
CA TYR A 514 -31.85 -2.58 -12.18
C TYR A 514 -31.57 -1.65 -13.38
N ILE A 515 -30.45 -0.91 -13.34
CA ILE A 515 -30.02 0.00 -14.42
C ILE A 515 -29.72 -0.79 -15.69
N TRP A 516 -29.19 -2.01 -15.56
CA TRP A 516 -28.73 -2.81 -16.69
C TRP A 516 -29.85 -3.16 -17.69
N LYS A 517 -31.10 -3.23 -17.22
CA LYS A 517 -32.29 -3.49 -18.07
C LYS A 517 -32.55 -2.39 -19.11
N HIS A 518 -31.97 -1.20 -18.91
CA HIS A 518 -32.15 -0.03 -19.76
C HIS A 518 -30.92 0.27 -20.62
N VAL A 519 -29.91 -0.62 -20.61
CA VAL A 519 -28.65 -0.42 -21.32
C VAL A 519 -28.80 -0.79 -22.80
N HIS A 520 -28.41 0.14 -23.68
CA HIS A 520 -28.29 -0.06 -25.11
C HIS A 520 -26.91 -0.62 -25.47
N MET A 521 -26.88 -1.84 -25.99
CA MET A 521 -25.63 -2.51 -26.35
C MET A 521 -25.08 -1.99 -27.68
N LEU A 522 -23.83 -1.52 -27.68
CA LEU A 522 -23.05 -1.16 -28.86
C LEU A 522 -21.85 -2.10 -28.94
N THR A 523 -21.78 -2.94 -29.96
CA THR A 523 -20.71 -3.94 -30.08
C THR A 523 -19.70 -3.52 -31.14
N LEU A 524 -18.41 -3.55 -30.79
CA LEU A 524 -17.30 -3.45 -31.73
C LEU A 524 -16.73 -4.86 -31.93
N THR A 525 -16.50 -5.27 -33.17
CA THR A 525 -15.96 -6.59 -33.52
C THR A 525 -14.66 -6.49 -34.32
N ILE A 526 -14.41 -5.35 -34.97
CA ILE A 526 -13.20 -5.15 -35.78
C ILE A 526 -11.98 -4.93 -34.87
N ASN A 527 -11.01 -5.84 -34.92
CA ASN A 527 -9.75 -5.70 -34.19
C ASN A 527 -8.76 -4.81 -34.96
N MET A 528 -8.62 -3.57 -34.49
CA MET A 528 -7.77 -2.56 -35.12
C MET A 528 -6.27 -2.89 -35.00
N ARG A 529 -5.85 -3.63 -33.96
CA ARG A 529 -4.43 -4.04 -33.81
C ARG A 529 -4.02 -5.03 -34.90
N VAL A 530 -4.92 -5.95 -35.23
CA VAL A 530 -4.71 -6.91 -36.31
C VAL A 530 -4.77 -6.19 -37.68
N GLN A 531 -5.73 -5.29 -37.89
CA GLN A 531 -5.85 -4.59 -39.18
C GLN A 531 -4.70 -3.62 -39.48
N LEU A 532 -4.20 -2.88 -38.49
CA LEU A 532 -3.23 -1.81 -38.69
C LEU A 532 -1.77 -2.29 -38.70
N GLY A 533 -1.51 -3.52 -38.26
CA GLY A 533 -0.14 -4.03 -38.19
C GLY A 533 0.02 -5.54 -37.94
N GLY A 534 -1.07 -6.31 -37.98
CA GLY A 534 -1.05 -7.74 -37.70
C GLY A 534 -1.11 -8.62 -38.95
N GLY A 535 -0.41 -9.75 -38.90
CA GLY A 535 -0.49 -10.81 -39.91
C GLY A 535 -1.61 -11.81 -39.61
N LYS A 536 -1.66 -12.89 -40.40
CA LYS A 536 -2.59 -14.01 -40.18
C LYS A 536 -2.45 -14.61 -38.77
N ALA A 537 -1.21 -14.72 -38.28
CA ALA A 537 -0.93 -15.23 -36.94
C ALA A 537 -1.57 -14.37 -35.83
N ASP A 538 -1.54 -13.03 -35.94
CA ASP A 538 -2.16 -12.13 -34.97
C ASP A 538 -3.69 -12.23 -34.99
N ALA A 539 -4.27 -12.45 -36.17
CA ALA A 539 -5.71 -12.68 -36.33
C ALA A 539 -6.13 -14.02 -35.67
N ASP A 540 -5.36 -15.09 -35.90
CA ASP A 540 -5.61 -16.40 -35.32
C ASP A 540 -5.46 -16.34 -33.79
N PHE A 541 -4.43 -15.68 -33.28
CA PHE A 541 -4.22 -15.46 -31.85
C PHE A 541 -5.37 -14.65 -31.22
N ALA A 542 -5.78 -13.54 -31.84
CA ALA A 542 -6.89 -12.73 -31.34
C ALA A 542 -8.21 -13.52 -31.27
N LYS A 543 -8.46 -14.40 -32.26
CA LYS A 543 -9.61 -15.29 -32.26
C LYS A 543 -9.51 -16.31 -31.12
N GLN A 544 -8.36 -16.96 -30.94
CA GLN A 544 -8.15 -17.91 -29.85
C GLN A 544 -8.37 -17.27 -28.47
N LEU A 545 -7.89 -16.05 -28.24
CA LEU A 545 -8.14 -15.32 -27.00
C LEU A 545 -9.64 -15.08 -26.75
N LEU A 546 -10.40 -14.75 -27.79
CA LEU A 546 -11.86 -14.60 -27.68
C LEU A 546 -12.55 -15.94 -27.38
N ASP A 547 -12.12 -17.02 -28.04
CA ASP A 547 -12.66 -18.36 -27.81
C ASP A 547 -12.34 -18.88 -26.39
N VAL A 548 -11.18 -18.53 -25.83
CA VAL A 548 -10.86 -18.74 -24.41
C VAL A 548 -11.82 -17.96 -23.52
N GLY A 549 -11.98 -16.66 -23.76
CA GLY A 549 -12.85 -15.80 -22.95
C GLY A 549 -14.35 -16.15 -23.04
N ASP A 550 -14.78 -16.70 -24.17
CA ASP A 550 -16.14 -17.23 -24.38
C ASP A 550 -16.33 -18.64 -23.77
N GLY A 551 -15.27 -19.28 -23.27
CA GLY A 551 -15.30 -20.62 -22.69
C GLY A 551 -15.46 -21.74 -23.74
N LYS A 552 -15.02 -21.52 -24.98
CA LYS A 552 -15.06 -22.52 -26.06
C LYS A 552 -13.84 -23.44 -26.09
N ILE A 553 -12.71 -22.99 -25.54
CA ILE A 553 -11.44 -23.72 -25.48
C ILE A 553 -11.19 -24.16 -24.03
N THR A 554 -11.90 -25.19 -23.60
CA THR A 554 -11.71 -25.81 -22.28
C THR A 554 -11.73 -27.32 -22.40
N ASN A 555 -10.86 -28.00 -21.65
CA ASN A 555 -10.91 -29.45 -21.51
C ASN A 555 -12.05 -29.88 -20.57
N ILE A 556 -12.16 -31.19 -20.33
CA ILE A 556 -13.22 -31.81 -19.50
C ILE A 556 -13.18 -31.30 -18.04
N ASN A 557 -12.03 -30.80 -17.58
CA ASN A 557 -11.81 -30.26 -16.25
C ASN A 557 -12.05 -28.74 -16.16
N ASN A 558 -12.49 -28.08 -17.25
CA ASN A 558 -12.55 -26.62 -17.40
C ASN A 558 -11.18 -25.93 -17.38
N GLU A 559 -10.12 -26.63 -17.76
CA GLU A 559 -8.77 -26.07 -17.90
C GLU A 559 -8.50 -25.71 -19.37
N ILE A 560 -7.60 -24.76 -19.59
CA ILE A 560 -7.18 -24.32 -20.92
C ILE A 560 -5.82 -24.96 -21.22
N GLU A 561 -5.72 -25.69 -22.32
CA GLU A 561 -4.44 -26.22 -22.80
C GLU A 561 -3.77 -25.18 -23.68
N LEU A 562 -2.61 -24.67 -23.25
CA LEU A 562 -1.84 -23.69 -24.01
C LEU A 562 -1.10 -24.39 -25.16
N THR A 563 -1.16 -23.79 -26.34
CA THR A 563 -0.48 -24.32 -27.53
C THR A 563 0.57 -23.33 -28.03
N HIS A 564 1.53 -23.80 -28.83
CA HIS A 564 2.54 -22.94 -29.47
C HIS A 564 1.93 -21.86 -30.39
N SER A 565 0.66 -21.97 -30.75
CA SER A 565 -0.06 -20.93 -31.50
C SER A 565 -0.51 -19.75 -30.63
N MET A 566 -0.58 -19.92 -29.30
CA MET A 566 -0.93 -18.88 -28.35
C MET A 566 0.28 -18.11 -27.80
N GLY A 567 1.49 -18.64 -27.99
CA GLY A 567 2.71 -18.01 -27.51
C GLY A 567 3.88 -18.99 -27.45
N VAL A 568 5.00 -18.48 -26.92
CA VAL A 568 6.19 -19.30 -26.68
C VAL A 568 6.03 -20.00 -25.33
N LEU A 569 5.98 -21.34 -25.37
CA LEU A 569 5.97 -22.16 -24.18
C LEU A 569 7.40 -22.34 -23.68
N VAL A 570 7.58 -22.26 -22.36
CA VAL A 570 8.87 -22.43 -21.68
C VAL A 570 8.71 -23.43 -20.54
N ASP A 571 9.75 -24.22 -20.30
CA ASP A 571 9.68 -25.35 -19.36
C ASP A 571 9.96 -24.93 -17.91
N CYS A 572 10.60 -23.79 -17.70
CA CYS A 572 10.90 -23.29 -16.37
C CYS A 572 10.84 -21.76 -16.26
N LEU A 573 10.72 -21.29 -15.02
CA LEU A 573 10.64 -19.87 -14.70
C LEU A 573 11.89 -19.09 -15.13
N GLU A 574 13.06 -19.72 -15.13
CA GLU A 574 14.31 -19.08 -15.53
C GLU A 574 14.29 -18.72 -17.02
N ASP A 575 13.79 -19.62 -17.86
CA ASP A 575 13.61 -19.38 -19.28
C ASP A 575 12.56 -18.30 -19.54
N LEU A 576 11.47 -18.28 -18.76
CA LEU A 576 10.47 -17.22 -18.82
C LEU A 576 11.10 -15.85 -18.54
N ILE A 577 11.91 -15.75 -17.47
CA ILE A 577 12.61 -14.53 -17.08
C ILE A 577 13.56 -14.09 -18.20
N ASN A 578 14.37 -15.02 -18.73
CA ASN A 578 15.36 -14.70 -19.76
C ASN A 578 14.72 -14.27 -21.08
N GLN A 579 13.54 -14.80 -21.42
CA GLN A 579 12.79 -14.37 -22.61
C GLN A 579 12.13 -13.00 -22.42
N VAL A 580 11.52 -12.74 -21.26
CA VAL A 580 10.84 -11.46 -21.01
C VAL A 580 11.82 -10.33 -20.76
N PHE A 581 12.89 -10.61 -20.03
CA PHE A 581 13.88 -9.63 -19.62
C PHE A 581 15.30 -10.07 -20.01
N PRO A 582 15.61 -10.14 -21.33
CA PRO A 582 16.97 -10.40 -21.77
C PRO A 582 17.89 -9.29 -21.27
N ASP A 583 19.10 -9.63 -20.84
CA ASP A 583 20.15 -8.68 -20.46
C ASP A 583 19.79 -7.74 -19.28
N LEU A 584 19.06 -8.22 -18.28
CA LEU A 584 18.80 -7.50 -17.01
C LEU A 584 20.05 -6.97 -16.30
N SER A 585 21.22 -7.57 -16.58
CA SER A 585 22.51 -7.13 -16.06
C SER A 585 23.10 -5.91 -16.77
N SER A 586 22.48 -5.44 -17.86
CA SER A 586 22.87 -4.22 -18.57
C SER A 586 22.72 -2.99 -17.65
N ARG A 587 23.66 -2.04 -17.76
CA ARG A 587 23.61 -0.78 -17.00
C ARG A 587 22.59 0.21 -17.56
N ASP A 588 22.20 0.08 -18.82
CA ASP A 588 21.30 1.01 -19.53
C ASP A 588 19.93 0.37 -19.81
N LEU A 589 19.16 0.13 -18.76
CA LEU A 589 17.75 -0.26 -18.89
C LEU A 589 16.92 1.00 -19.23
N THR A 590 16.58 1.16 -20.50
CA THR A 590 15.80 2.32 -20.96
C THR A 590 14.35 2.28 -20.44
N GLN A 591 13.75 3.47 -20.26
CA GLN A 591 12.37 3.61 -19.83
C GLN A 591 11.39 2.88 -20.75
N ASP A 592 11.58 2.98 -22.07
CA ASP A 592 10.74 2.30 -23.05
C ASP A 592 10.87 0.77 -22.93
N TRP A 593 12.10 0.27 -22.76
CA TRP A 593 12.34 -1.16 -22.61
C TRP A 593 11.62 -1.75 -21.39
N LEU A 594 11.67 -1.04 -20.25
CA LEU A 594 10.97 -1.43 -19.02
C LEU A 594 9.45 -1.28 -19.11
N CYS A 595 8.94 -0.24 -19.79
CA CYS A 595 7.50 0.01 -19.86
C CYS A 595 6.77 -1.04 -20.72
N GLU A 596 7.45 -1.59 -21.73
CA GLU A 596 6.87 -2.51 -22.70
C GLU A 596 6.72 -3.95 -22.22
N ARG A 597 7.26 -4.29 -21.04
CA ARG A 597 7.41 -5.68 -20.57
C ARG A 597 6.97 -5.89 -19.13
N ALA A 598 6.42 -7.07 -18.84
CA ALA A 598 6.10 -7.52 -17.49
C ALA A 598 5.92 -9.04 -17.43
N ILE A 599 6.14 -9.62 -16.25
CA ILE A 599 5.66 -10.97 -15.94
C ILE A 599 4.33 -10.85 -15.17
N LEU A 600 3.34 -11.64 -15.55
CA LEU A 600 2.03 -11.69 -14.91
C LEU A 600 1.91 -12.97 -14.11
N ALA A 601 1.43 -12.85 -12.87
CA ALA A 601 1.13 -14.00 -12.02
C ALA A 601 -0.24 -13.82 -11.33
N PRO A 602 -0.91 -14.89 -10.89
CA PRO A 602 -2.23 -14.78 -10.25
C PRO A 602 -2.15 -14.24 -8.81
N LYS A 603 -1.05 -14.49 -8.08
CA LYS A 603 -0.93 -14.20 -6.64
C LYS A 603 0.11 -13.12 -6.34
N ASN A 604 -0.16 -12.28 -5.34
CA ASN A 604 0.80 -11.26 -4.88
C ASN A 604 2.11 -11.87 -4.35
N ASP A 605 2.04 -13.00 -3.65
CA ASP A 605 3.23 -13.67 -3.11
C ASP A 605 4.17 -14.12 -4.22
N THR A 606 3.62 -14.75 -5.28
CA THR A 606 4.38 -15.13 -6.48
C THR A 606 5.05 -13.92 -7.11
N THR A 607 4.31 -12.82 -7.32
CA THR A 607 4.91 -11.60 -7.87
C THR A 607 6.01 -11.03 -6.98
N SER A 608 5.89 -11.15 -5.65
CA SER A 608 6.88 -10.61 -4.72
C SER A 608 8.18 -11.40 -4.80
N THR A 609 8.11 -12.74 -4.77
CA THR A 609 9.26 -13.63 -4.94
C THR A 609 9.97 -13.40 -6.29
N LEU A 610 9.20 -13.28 -7.37
CA LEU A 610 9.75 -12.99 -8.70
C LEU A 610 10.49 -11.65 -8.74
N ASN A 611 9.88 -10.61 -8.18
CA ASN A 611 10.46 -9.28 -8.13
C ASN A 611 11.76 -9.25 -7.30
N GLU A 612 11.82 -9.97 -6.17
CA GLU A 612 13.04 -10.11 -5.36
C GLU A 612 14.17 -10.79 -6.15
N ASN A 613 13.85 -11.85 -6.90
CA ASN A 613 14.83 -12.55 -7.73
C ASN A 613 15.32 -11.68 -8.90
N LEU A 614 14.43 -10.94 -9.56
CA LEU A 614 14.76 -10.05 -10.67
C LEU A 614 15.58 -8.84 -10.21
N LEU A 615 15.27 -8.28 -9.04
CA LEU A 615 16.01 -7.15 -8.47
C LEU A 615 17.48 -7.50 -8.18
N LYS A 616 17.76 -8.75 -7.76
CA LYS A 616 19.15 -9.23 -7.55
C LYS A 616 19.98 -9.20 -8.83
N ARG A 617 19.35 -9.36 -10.00
CA ARG A 617 20.02 -9.38 -11.32
C ARG A 617 20.37 -7.99 -11.86
N ILE A 618 19.70 -6.95 -11.38
CA ILE A 618 20.00 -5.57 -11.78
C ILE A 618 21.34 -5.13 -11.17
N PRO A 619 22.23 -4.50 -11.95
CA PRO A 619 23.46 -3.90 -11.42
C PRO A 619 23.16 -2.67 -10.57
N GLY A 620 23.99 -2.39 -9.57
CA GLY A 620 23.88 -1.22 -8.70
C GLY A 620 23.73 -1.58 -7.23
N GLU A 621 23.98 -0.59 -6.38
CA GLU A 621 23.92 -0.75 -4.93
C GLU A 621 22.48 -0.92 -4.45
N GLU A 622 22.27 -1.90 -3.55
CA GLU A 622 21.00 -2.11 -2.88
C GLU A 622 20.83 -1.07 -1.78
N ARG A 623 19.71 -0.34 -1.82
CA ARG A 623 19.26 0.46 -0.68
C ARG A 623 18.07 -0.22 -0.02
N VAL A 624 18.17 -0.40 1.29
CA VAL A 624 17.15 -1.03 2.12
C VAL A 624 16.43 0.03 2.92
N TYR A 625 15.10 0.03 2.86
CA TYR A 625 14.23 0.87 3.68
C TYR A 625 13.40 0.00 4.59
N GLU A 626 13.63 0.10 5.90
CA GLU A 626 12.78 -0.52 6.91
C GLU A 626 11.63 0.43 7.27
N SER A 627 10.43 -0.12 7.44
CA SER A 627 9.26 0.64 7.87
C SER A 627 9.24 0.88 9.37
N VAL A 628 8.47 1.90 9.78
CA VAL A 628 8.13 2.13 11.19
C VAL A 628 6.69 1.66 11.38
N ASP A 629 6.51 0.59 12.16
CA ASP A 629 5.22 -0.03 12.43
C ASP A 629 4.76 0.27 13.86
N THR A 630 3.53 0.77 14.02
CA THR A 630 2.98 1.19 15.32
C THR A 630 1.54 0.73 15.47
N THR A 631 1.13 0.28 16.66
CA THR A 631 -0.30 0.05 16.94
C THR A 631 -1.01 1.40 17.10
N LEU A 632 -2.29 1.49 16.70
CA LEU A 632 -3.06 2.73 16.89
C LEU A 632 -3.46 2.98 18.36
N LYS A 633 -3.38 1.93 19.19
CA LYS A 633 -3.66 1.97 20.63
C LYS A 633 -2.45 1.44 21.39
N ASP A 634 -2.03 2.13 22.43
CA ASP A 634 -0.83 1.75 23.21
C ASP A 634 -1.01 0.41 23.92
N ASP A 635 -2.22 0.13 24.44
CA ASP A 635 -2.55 -1.15 25.09
C ASP A 635 -2.39 -2.36 24.16
N ASP A 636 -2.56 -2.15 22.85
CA ASP A 636 -2.42 -3.20 21.85
C ASP A 636 -0.95 -3.54 21.57
N ALA A 637 0.01 -2.64 21.85
CA ALA A 637 1.44 -2.88 21.65
C ALA A 637 1.97 -4.06 22.49
N VAL A 638 1.32 -4.36 23.62
CA VAL A 638 1.65 -5.53 24.45
C VAL A 638 1.21 -6.83 23.80
N ASN A 639 0.09 -6.80 23.07
CA ASN A 639 -0.45 -7.96 22.38
C ASN A 639 0.17 -8.19 21.01
N TYR A 640 0.53 -7.11 20.32
CA TYR A 640 1.05 -7.06 18.97
C TYR A 640 2.35 -6.24 18.97
N PRO A 641 3.45 -6.83 19.43
CA PRO A 641 4.72 -6.13 19.49
C PRO A 641 5.24 -5.79 18.08
N VAL A 642 6.08 -4.77 17.96
CA VAL A 642 6.58 -4.24 16.66
C VAL A 642 7.19 -5.34 15.80
N GLU A 643 7.92 -6.29 16.39
CA GLU A 643 8.54 -7.38 15.62
C GLU A 643 7.50 -8.30 14.98
N PHE A 644 6.33 -8.47 15.61
CA PHE A 644 5.21 -9.18 14.99
C PHE A 644 4.61 -8.36 13.84
N LEU A 645 4.41 -7.05 14.03
CA LEU A 645 3.89 -6.16 12.98
C LEU A 645 4.77 -6.19 11.73
N ASN A 646 6.09 -6.16 11.92
CA ASN A 646 7.09 -6.21 10.85
C ASN A 646 7.01 -7.49 10.00
N THR A 647 6.45 -8.59 10.52
CA THR A 647 6.24 -9.84 9.76
C THR A 647 4.99 -9.81 8.87
N LEU A 648 4.09 -8.84 9.08
CA LEU A 648 2.83 -8.77 8.36
C LEU A 648 3.03 -8.09 7.00
N ASN A 649 2.42 -8.69 5.97
CA ASN A 649 2.36 -8.13 4.61
C ASN A 649 0.90 -8.04 4.13
N PRO A 650 0.10 -7.10 4.67
CA PRO A 650 -1.27 -6.89 4.22
C PRO A 650 -1.36 -6.57 2.72
N PRO A 651 -2.41 -7.03 2.02
CA PRO A 651 -2.64 -6.64 0.62
C PRO A 651 -2.70 -5.12 0.46
N GLY A 652 -2.01 -4.58 -0.55
CA GLY A 652 -2.00 -3.14 -0.84
C GLY A 652 -1.13 -2.29 0.10
N MET A 653 -0.40 -2.92 1.03
CA MET A 653 0.61 -2.27 1.87
C MET A 653 2.02 -2.60 1.34
N PRO A 654 2.99 -1.67 1.39
CA PRO A 654 4.39 -1.98 1.13
C PRO A 654 4.96 -2.94 2.20
N PRO A 655 5.97 -3.76 1.83
CA PRO A 655 6.63 -4.64 2.78
C PRO A 655 7.37 -3.84 3.86
N HIS A 656 7.57 -4.44 5.04
CA HIS A 656 8.37 -3.83 6.10
C HIS A 656 9.79 -3.51 5.60
N ARG A 657 10.44 -4.52 4.99
CA ARG A 657 11.77 -4.39 4.40
C ARG A 657 11.65 -4.20 2.89
N LEU A 658 11.80 -2.96 2.42
CA LEU A 658 11.74 -2.60 1.01
C LEU A 658 13.16 -2.46 0.45
N VAL A 659 13.55 -3.32 -0.49
CA VAL A 659 14.85 -3.27 -1.18
C VAL A 659 14.67 -2.65 -2.55
N LEU A 660 15.51 -1.69 -2.91
CA LEU A 660 15.47 -1.00 -4.20
C LEU A 660 16.88 -0.78 -4.75
N LYS A 661 16.96 -0.62 -6.08
CA LYS A 661 18.17 -0.20 -6.81
C LYS A 661 17.80 0.95 -7.74
N VAL A 662 18.75 1.84 -8.02
CA VAL A 662 18.57 2.85 -9.06
C VAL A 662 18.32 2.17 -10.41
N GLY A 663 17.38 2.70 -11.20
CA GLY A 663 17.01 2.15 -12.51
C GLY A 663 15.96 1.03 -12.48
N CYS A 664 15.61 0.47 -11.32
CA CYS A 664 14.60 -0.58 -11.24
C CYS A 664 13.16 -0.04 -11.44
N PRO A 665 12.25 -0.84 -12.04
CA PRO A 665 10.84 -0.50 -12.14
C PRO A 665 10.11 -0.74 -10.81
N ILE A 666 9.33 0.24 -10.39
CA ILE A 666 8.48 0.23 -9.19
C ILE A 666 7.03 0.56 -9.54
N MET A 667 6.10 0.08 -8.71
CA MET A 667 4.67 0.35 -8.84
C MET A 667 4.16 1.06 -7.60
N LEU A 668 3.40 2.14 -7.82
CA LEU A 668 2.74 2.88 -6.75
C LEU A 668 1.54 2.09 -6.20
N LEU A 669 1.39 2.03 -4.88
CA LEU A 669 0.36 1.26 -4.17
C LEU A 669 -0.83 2.11 -3.71
N ARG A 670 -0.71 3.45 -3.79
CA ARG A 670 -1.72 4.41 -3.36
C ARG A 670 -1.91 5.50 -4.40
N ASN A 671 -3.07 6.17 -4.38
CA ASN A 671 -3.28 7.37 -5.18
C ASN A 671 -2.61 8.53 -4.44
N LEU A 672 -1.63 9.19 -5.06
CA LEU A 672 -0.96 10.36 -4.49
C LEU A 672 -1.41 11.65 -5.19
N ASN A 673 -1.51 11.64 -6.52
CA ASN A 673 -1.89 12.80 -7.33
C ASN A 673 -2.60 12.35 -8.61
N ALA A 674 -3.88 12.00 -8.51
CA ALA A 674 -4.64 11.49 -9.65
C ALA A 674 -4.97 12.61 -10.68
N PRO A 675 -4.85 12.36 -12.00
CA PRO A 675 -4.59 11.05 -12.63
C PRO A 675 -3.12 10.66 -12.78
N LYS A 676 -2.16 11.56 -12.52
CA LYS A 676 -0.73 11.31 -12.81
C LYS A 676 -0.15 10.16 -11.99
N LEU A 677 -0.43 10.13 -10.69
CA LEU A 677 0.08 9.16 -9.72
C LEU A 677 -1.08 8.44 -9.04
N CYS A 678 -1.47 7.31 -9.63
CA CYS A 678 -2.52 6.45 -9.14
C CYS A 678 -1.96 5.10 -8.67
N ASN A 679 -2.73 4.37 -7.87
CA ASN A 679 -2.44 2.99 -7.53
C ASN A 679 -2.31 2.17 -8.83
N GLY A 680 -1.13 1.56 -9.01
CA GLY A 680 -0.77 0.78 -10.18
C GLY A 680 0.10 1.51 -11.20
N THR A 681 0.33 2.83 -11.05
CA THR A 681 1.26 3.58 -11.91
C THR A 681 2.66 2.97 -11.80
N ARG A 682 3.26 2.61 -12.95
CA ARG A 682 4.64 2.12 -13.05
C ARG A 682 5.60 3.28 -13.20
N LEU A 683 6.70 3.25 -12.46
CA LEU A 683 7.77 4.25 -12.47
C LEU A 683 9.13 3.57 -12.53
N GLN A 684 10.16 4.31 -12.96
CA GLN A 684 11.55 3.89 -12.84
C GLN A 684 12.24 4.72 -11.76
N VAL A 685 12.95 4.07 -10.85
CA VAL A 685 13.74 4.74 -9.82
C VAL A 685 14.86 5.55 -10.47
N LYS A 686 14.90 6.86 -10.20
CA LYS A 686 15.96 7.78 -10.65
C LYS A 686 16.97 8.06 -9.55
N SER A 687 16.50 8.32 -8.32
CA SER A 687 17.37 8.55 -7.16
C SER A 687 16.73 7.98 -5.90
N LEU A 688 17.59 7.46 -5.01
CA LEU A 688 17.20 6.85 -3.74
C LEU A 688 17.85 7.63 -2.61
N ARG A 689 17.07 8.46 -1.90
CA ARG A 689 17.51 9.25 -0.74
C ARG A 689 16.88 8.71 0.55
N THR A 690 17.17 9.30 1.70
CA THR A 690 16.80 8.69 2.99
C THR A 690 15.29 8.72 3.21
N ASN A 691 14.67 9.86 2.91
CA ASN A 691 13.25 10.11 3.15
C ASN A 691 12.47 10.41 1.86
N LEU A 692 13.17 10.43 0.72
CA LEU A 692 12.60 10.72 -0.58
C LEU A 692 13.10 9.79 -1.68
N ILE A 693 12.17 9.33 -2.53
CA ILE A 693 12.49 8.63 -3.77
C ILE A 693 12.12 9.52 -4.95
N GLU A 694 13.07 9.74 -5.84
CA GLU A 694 12.83 10.39 -7.13
C GLU A 694 12.63 9.31 -8.18
N ALA A 695 11.55 9.40 -8.96
CA ALA A 695 11.21 8.41 -9.97
C ALA A 695 10.60 9.05 -11.22
N THR A 696 10.75 8.38 -12.37
CA THR A 696 10.16 8.82 -13.64
C THR A 696 8.96 7.96 -14.00
N ILE A 697 7.83 8.57 -14.34
CA ILE A 697 6.60 7.85 -14.72
C ILE A 697 6.80 7.13 -16.06
N LEU A 698 6.52 5.82 -16.09
CA LEU A 698 6.70 4.99 -17.30
C LEU A 698 5.46 4.90 -18.20
N THR A 699 4.27 5.17 -17.66
CA THR A 699 2.98 4.89 -18.33
C THR A 699 1.94 5.98 -18.05
N GLY A 700 0.93 6.10 -18.93
CA GLY A 700 -0.20 7.03 -18.77
C GLY A 700 0.09 8.46 -19.23
N CYS A 701 -0.83 9.37 -18.91
CA CYS A 701 -0.83 10.77 -19.39
C CYS A 701 0.38 11.61 -18.95
N ALA A 702 1.14 11.15 -17.96
CA ALA A 702 2.30 11.85 -17.42
C ALA A 702 3.61 11.08 -17.69
N LYS A 703 3.65 10.18 -18.67
CA LYS A 703 4.87 9.44 -19.06
C LYS A 703 6.04 10.41 -19.29
N GLY A 704 7.19 10.07 -18.71
CA GLY A 704 8.42 10.87 -18.77
C GLY A 704 8.54 11.96 -17.70
N GLN A 705 7.48 12.27 -16.95
CA GLN A 705 7.56 13.25 -15.86
C GLN A 705 8.26 12.64 -14.63
N THR A 706 9.13 13.44 -14.01
CA THR A 706 9.75 13.16 -12.72
C THR A 706 8.76 13.41 -11.59
N VAL A 707 8.79 12.58 -10.55
CA VAL A 707 7.99 12.73 -9.33
C VAL A 707 8.81 12.42 -8.09
N LEU A 708 8.35 12.97 -6.97
CA LEU A 708 8.92 12.78 -5.64
C LEU A 708 7.95 11.97 -4.78
N ILE A 709 8.44 10.87 -4.19
CA ILE A 709 7.63 9.94 -3.40
C ILE A 709 8.17 9.91 -1.97
N PRO A 710 7.43 10.43 -0.98
CA PRO A 710 7.81 10.32 0.44
C PRO A 710 7.31 9.00 1.04
N ARG A 711 7.77 8.70 2.26
CA ARG A 711 7.08 7.73 3.12
C ARG A 711 5.73 8.30 3.55
N ILE A 712 4.70 7.45 3.57
CA ILE A 712 3.38 7.83 4.09
C ILE A 712 2.90 6.78 5.08
N PRO A 713 2.13 7.16 6.11
CA PRO A 713 1.49 6.20 7.00
C PRO A 713 0.37 5.48 6.28
N ILE A 714 0.34 4.15 6.41
CA ILE A 714 -0.66 3.29 5.79
C ILE A 714 -1.28 2.41 6.88
N ILE A 715 -2.61 2.38 6.93
CA ILE A 715 -3.38 1.52 7.84
C ILE A 715 -4.06 0.44 6.97
N PRO A 716 -3.93 -0.86 7.30
CA PRO A 716 -4.59 -1.93 6.57
C PRO A 716 -6.07 -2.00 6.93
N SER A 717 -6.93 -2.34 5.96
CA SER A 717 -8.37 -2.46 6.17
C SER A 717 -8.83 -3.85 6.63
N ASP A 718 -8.00 -4.87 6.45
CA ASP A 718 -8.45 -6.28 6.44
C ASP A 718 -7.96 -7.10 7.65
N TYR A 719 -7.59 -6.44 8.75
CA TYR A 719 -7.09 -7.08 9.97
C TYR A 719 -8.04 -6.90 11.16
N VAL A 720 -8.00 -7.85 12.10
CA VAL A 720 -8.81 -7.82 13.34
C VAL A 720 -8.34 -6.78 14.36
N PHE A 721 -7.20 -6.13 14.10
CA PHE A 721 -6.64 -5.04 14.88
C PHE A 721 -6.03 -4.02 13.91
N GLU A 722 -5.88 -2.79 14.36
CA GLU A 722 -5.39 -1.70 13.54
C GLU A 722 -3.95 -1.34 13.91
N PHE A 723 -3.09 -1.26 12.90
CA PHE A 723 -1.73 -0.76 13.03
C PHE A 723 -1.40 0.14 11.85
N LYS A 724 -0.43 1.03 12.04
CA LYS A 724 0.05 1.98 11.05
C LYS A 724 1.47 1.59 10.64
N ARG A 725 1.72 1.51 9.34
CA ARG A 725 3.07 1.35 8.76
C ARG A 725 3.46 2.62 8.03
N LEU A 726 4.53 3.28 8.47
CA LEU A 726 5.16 4.36 7.75
C LEU A 726 6.22 3.81 6.79
N GLN A 727 5.96 3.89 5.49
CA GLN A 727 6.85 3.37 4.44
C GLN A 727 6.57 4.06 3.10
N PHE A 728 7.51 3.99 2.16
CA PHE A 728 7.24 4.41 0.78
C PHE A 728 6.09 3.57 0.18
N PRO A 729 5.06 4.18 -0.42
CA PRO A 729 3.88 3.47 -0.91
C PRO A 729 4.13 2.79 -2.26
N ILE A 730 5.21 2.03 -2.37
CA ILE A 730 5.69 1.41 -3.61
C ILE A 730 6.14 -0.04 -3.39
N LYS A 731 6.29 -0.78 -4.48
CA LYS A 731 7.00 -2.06 -4.53
C LYS A 731 7.70 -2.25 -5.88
N PRO A 732 8.76 -3.05 -6.01
CA PRO A 732 9.31 -3.43 -7.31
C PRO A 732 8.23 -4.10 -8.19
N CYS A 733 8.31 -3.92 -9.52
CA CYS A 733 7.21 -4.31 -10.41
C CYS A 733 7.63 -4.89 -11.78
N PHE A 734 8.69 -5.69 -11.84
CA PHE A 734 8.95 -6.53 -13.01
C PHE A 734 7.84 -7.56 -13.24
N ALA A 735 7.39 -8.16 -12.14
CA ALA A 735 6.23 -9.02 -12.07
C ALA A 735 5.06 -8.31 -11.39
N ILE A 736 3.85 -8.43 -11.95
CA ILE A 736 2.63 -7.82 -11.42
C ILE A 736 1.47 -8.81 -11.48
N THR A 737 0.45 -8.62 -10.65
CA THR A 737 -0.70 -9.52 -10.68
C THR A 737 -1.56 -9.25 -11.92
N ILE A 738 -2.22 -10.28 -12.47
CA ILE A 738 -3.15 -10.14 -13.61
C ILE A 738 -4.19 -9.03 -13.35
N ASN A 739 -4.76 -8.98 -12.14
CA ASN A 739 -5.73 -7.95 -11.74
C ASN A 739 -5.16 -6.51 -11.81
N LYS A 740 -3.84 -6.33 -11.63
CA LYS A 740 -3.15 -5.03 -11.71
C LYS A 740 -2.69 -4.71 -13.13
N ALA A 741 -2.57 -5.72 -13.99
CA ALA A 741 -2.23 -5.55 -15.40
C ALA A 741 -3.44 -5.11 -16.25
N GLN A 742 -4.66 -5.28 -15.74
CA GLN A 742 -5.88 -4.89 -16.47
C GLN A 742 -5.87 -3.40 -16.83
N GLY A 743 -6.17 -3.12 -18.10
CA GLY A 743 -6.09 -1.77 -18.68
C GLY A 743 -4.68 -1.36 -19.09
N GLN A 744 -3.64 -2.17 -18.92
CA GLN A 744 -2.30 -1.89 -19.43
C GLN A 744 -2.06 -2.56 -20.79
N THR A 745 -1.15 -2.00 -21.58
CA THR A 745 -0.69 -2.60 -22.84
C THR A 745 0.81 -2.81 -22.75
N PHE A 746 1.24 -4.01 -23.14
CA PHE A 746 2.64 -4.44 -23.17
C PHE A 746 2.96 -4.92 -24.59
N LYS A 747 4.24 -4.83 -24.99
CA LYS A 747 4.73 -5.48 -26.21
C LYS A 747 5.14 -6.93 -25.96
N LEU A 748 5.62 -7.24 -24.76
CA LEU A 748 6.03 -8.60 -24.37
C LEU A 748 5.56 -8.90 -22.96
N VAL A 749 4.96 -10.07 -22.77
CA VAL A 749 4.43 -10.51 -21.48
C VAL A 749 4.82 -11.95 -21.23
N GLY A 750 5.36 -12.23 -20.04
CA GLY A 750 5.41 -13.59 -19.52
C GLY A 750 4.20 -13.86 -18.65
N VAL A 751 3.65 -15.07 -18.71
CA VAL A 751 2.54 -15.49 -17.84
C VAL A 751 3.03 -16.70 -17.04
N ASP A 752 3.07 -16.54 -15.72
CA ASP A 752 3.47 -17.56 -14.73
C ASP A 752 2.25 -18.16 -14.02
#